data_AF-A0A1D1W214-F1
#
_entry.id   AF-A0A1D1W214-F1
#
_cell.length_a   1.000
_cell.length_b   1.000
_cell.length_c   1.000
_cell.angle_alpha   90.00
_cell.angle_beta   90.00
_cell.angle_gamma   90.00
#
_symmetry.space_group_name_H-M   'P 1'
#
loop_
_entity.id
_entity.type
_entity.pdbx_description
1 polymer ?
#
loop_
_entity_poly.entity_id
_entity_poly.type
_entity_poly.pdbx_seq_one_letter_code
_entity_poly.pdbx_strand_id
1 'polypeptide(L)'
;MTLSGREAVEVATRVGQLMREANALQSVPGREDARLQLLRAAKDIILEKNLDLIDNFWKEMTDTSKEKSTSLVVFCLDWMREACAVEPTYLKPTRLILFDLLEHQSAIVQKQSLMTTLLLYQDAYRYITLPSTKEKDAEVVWTELAEIKKLVISPLEIGGFEFAGMHLAKRLLTYKFIESVIMCQSPRDPSVPTRNDNEDRSSSLDMPTRLQFTSKEKVEAEGIKLLQILEDCLMLPQPEITYIDRESICGCLFHLARRRPQFLPRVIQRIEFLNTNIPRSINKVGTESLRKYFRASLINILRRSDDGDMLARIADFLATLGLTPLEINRIRPKLQEALKQKRPTTESELPAKRLKMEGSSESTSSDLVGTDLQALAMDLNMKALMSKITPQKVLKLLRSNLTKVPTKMPAYFTSVYIPMGRKSDEEMVQLLARRMAEQMVAASVGPGPAEIARRKAEEQSLANLMKNSQPDDSDAQPISSVLTRGPSLTAQQHKETMEDDGEASDEEEKPHVISDTQETPEVFKATDKAFHVNEITEPILNDDRGNAILSIVNELISNDGNVLNASGEYLYHKCLIRFAVKVGIDALRDRIMKYILEDIGTRAELAFRWIYEEYALARQLKRDPDFHLAPEADELQRYDDCLAKFIRGFIDHAEYREGLVSALYLEVPLVTEGAISLLHYYCAERSLHGAMRLIQKLVTARPNSVQYITPALEMTLHQRKDLQTQAVQTCVKIYGSIPELRETIKDYAVESIKLLNDPVKPPAWFFSDKFGRGAQLEDYAWTEEYQKLCTTLFTGLLSEDPTFLPTLGEIYVKHPSDVKKTIFKVIEQPMKTIGMNAPEVLLFVRNPPPGSESLVLRIIHLLTETHPATPELISSIQSLYTERIPDVRFLIPILNGLPKKDILAALPKLIKLNPALVQEVFHRLLGTGKHKHDAVQRKPSVTPAEVLIELHRIDLTKADAQTLMKATGLCLAEKDMYPQDIMVFILKTLIDMEPLPFLLMRTILQTLTMYPQTRSFVMNILQRLISKEVWNIPVLWDGFVKCCEKTVPQSFPVLLMIPAEKLLPILEKNPVQLKTGLKQHVATMNVRQRGLMNPRTLSVVEYGTLQLPDGAEERNPVELAAVINPLPSMNGQRGNNNTIVLKIEETPEEEAASTLSDQAEENGADSNHEAPDSADEEATMFIKMEDSDDDETPSSPVQTSSSPVPPLGDSAE
;
A
#
# COMPACT_ATOMS: atom_id res chain seq x y z
N MET A 1 27.54 11.50 -10.84
CA MET A 1 28.82 10.99 -11.40
C MET A 1 29.73 12.18 -11.57
N THR A 2 31.00 12.11 -11.15
CA THR A 2 31.98 13.18 -11.41
C THR A 2 32.55 13.00 -12.81
N LEU A 3 32.33 13.97 -13.70
CA LEU A 3 32.96 14.00 -15.02
C LEU A 3 34.49 14.05 -14.90
N SER A 4 35.23 13.53 -15.88
CA SER A 4 36.67 13.80 -15.95
C SER A 4 36.91 15.28 -16.25
N GLY A 5 38.05 15.82 -15.81
CA GLY A 5 38.38 17.24 -15.99
C GLY A 5 38.42 17.69 -17.46
N ARG A 6 38.63 16.77 -18.40
CA ARG A 6 38.56 17.05 -19.84
C ARG A 6 37.11 17.15 -20.34
N GLU A 7 36.26 16.21 -19.95
CA GLU A 7 34.83 16.22 -20.32
C GLU A 7 34.11 17.44 -19.73
N ALA A 8 34.45 17.85 -18.50
CA ALA A 8 33.91 19.06 -17.87
C ALA A 8 34.19 20.33 -18.70
N VAL A 9 35.41 20.46 -19.26
CA VAL A 9 35.79 21.58 -20.14
C VAL A 9 35.09 21.50 -21.49
N GLU A 10 34.94 20.31 -22.08
CA GLU A 10 34.21 20.12 -23.34
C GLU A 10 32.70 20.46 -23.17
N VAL A 11 32.08 20.06 -22.05
CA VAL A 11 30.70 20.43 -21.69
C VAL A 11 30.55 21.95 -21.50
N ALA A 12 31.43 22.58 -20.71
CA ALA A 12 31.41 24.04 -20.50
C ALA A 12 31.59 24.82 -21.82
N THR A 13 32.48 24.36 -22.69
CA THR A 13 32.70 24.94 -24.02
C THR A 13 31.45 24.83 -24.90
N ARG A 14 30.73 23.69 -24.85
CA ARG A 14 29.50 23.48 -25.61
C ARG A 14 28.35 24.36 -25.11
N VAL A 15 28.19 24.50 -23.79
CA VAL A 15 27.22 25.44 -23.19
C VAL A 15 27.54 26.88 -23.61
N GLY A 16 28.81 27.30 -23.49
CA GLY A 16 29.27 28.62 -23.92
C GLY A 16 29.16 28.87 -25.44
N GLN A 17 29.11 27.83 -26.27
CA GLN A 17 28.76 27.96 -27.69
C GLN A 17 27.25 28.22 -27.87
N LEU A 18 26.39 27.39 -27.27
CA LEU A 18 24.93 27.52 -27.37
C LEU A 18 24.44 28.88 -26.85
N MET A 19 25.02 29.39 -25.76
CA MET A 19 24.71 30.72 -25.22
C MET A 19 25.13 31.86 -26.17
N ARG A 20 26.28 31.74 -26.85
CA ARG A 20 26.69 32.71 -27.88
C ARG A 20 25.78 32.69 -29.11
N GLU A 21 25.38 31.50 -29.56
CA GLU A 21 24.41 31.34 -30.66
C GLU A 21 23.02 31.90 -30.27
N ALA A 22 22.56 31.66 -29.04
CA ALA A 22 21.32 32.23 -28.52
C ALA A 22 21.36 33.77 -28.42
N ASN A 23 22.47 34.34 -27.95
CA ASN A 23 22.65 35.79 -27.87
C ASN A 23 22.78 36.45 -29.25
N ALA A 24 23.39 35.79 -30.24
CA ALA A 24 23.42 36.27 -31.62
C ALA A 24 22.02 36.38 -32.25
N LEU A 25 21.05 35.58 -31.79
CA LEU A 25 19.65 35.66 -32.22
C LEU A 25 18.82 36.71 -31.48
N GLN A 26 19.34 37.34 -30.41
CA GLN A 26 18.60 38.34 -29.62
C GLN A 26 18.17 39.56 -30.45
N SER A 27 18.99 39.98 -31.42
CA SER A 27 18.73 41.15 -32.28
C SER A 27 18.00 40.81 -33.59
N VAL A 28 17.61 39.55 -33.81
CA VAL A 28 17.03 39.06 -35.08
C VAL A 28 15.52 38.84 -34.96
N PRO A 29 14.66 39.68 -35.58
CA PRO A 29 13.21 39.54 -35.50
C PRO A 29 12.71 38.18 -36.00
N GLY A 30 11.73 37.59 -35.32
CA GLY A 30 11.08 36.34 -35.74
C GLY A 30 11.90 35.06 -35.52
N ARG A 31 13.03 35.12 -34.78
CA ARG A 31 13.85 33.94 -34.42
C ARG A 31 13.79 33.57 -32.93
N GLU A 32 12.78 34.08 -32.21
CA GLU A 32 12.61 33.85 -30.76
C GLU A 32 12.50 32.35 -30.39
N ASP A 33 11.75 31.56 -31.16
CA ASP A 33 11.60 30.12 -30.90
C ASP A 33 12.94 29.36 -31.06
N ALA A 34 13.77 29.75 -32.03
CA ALA A 34 15.11 29.18 -32.20
C ALA A 34 16.04 29.56 -31.03
N ARG A 35 15.97 30.82 -30.55
CA ARG A 35 16.69 31.26 -29.35
C ARG A 35 16.24 30.47 -28.11
N LEU A 36 14.93 30.26 -27.93
CA LEU A 36 14.37 29.44 -26.84
C LEU A 36 14.82 27.98 -26.89
N GLN A 37 14.92 27.38 -28.09
CA GLN A 37 15.44 26.02 -28.24
C GLN A 37 16.91 25.90 -27.82
N LEU A 38 17.76 26.87 -28.22
CA LEU A 38 19.17 26.91 -27.82
C LEU A 38 19.33 27.11 -26.30
N LEU A 39 18.54 28.01 -25.69
CA LEU A 39 18.55 28.25 -24.25
C LEU A 39 18.07 27.02 -23.45
N ARG A 40 17.05 26.30 -23.92
CA ARG A 40 16.63 25.02 -23.33
C ARG A 40 17.70 23.95 -23.45
N ALA A 41 18.30 23.78 -24.61
CA ALA A 41 19.41 22.83 -24.80
C ALA A 41 20.62 23.15 -23.89
N ALA A 42 20.91 24.43 -23.67
CA ALA A 42 21.95 24.85 -22.73
C ALA A 42 21.56 24.55 -21.27
N LYS A 43 20.32 24.85 -20.85
CA LYS A 43 19.77 24.46 -19.53
C LYS A 43 19.91 22.97 -19.28
N ASP A 44 19.42 22.15 -20.20
CA ASP A 44 19.34 20.70 -20.03
C ASP A 44 20.76 20.10 -19.90
N ILE A 45 21.73 20.60 -20.67
CA ILE A 45 23.14 20.20 -20.54
C ILE A 45 23.75 20.59 -19.18
N ILE A 46 23.45 21.78 -18.65
CA ILE A 46 23.94 22.19 -17.31
C ILE A 46 23.37 21.25 -16.24
N LEU A 47 22.05 21.07 -16.21
CA LEU A 47 21.37 20.31 -15.16
C LEU A 47 21.67 18.80 -15.20
N GLU A 48 21.84 18.21 -16.39
CA GLU A 48 22.13 16.77 -16.50
C GLU A 48 23.62 16.42 -16.37
N LYS A 49 24.54 17.30 -16.79
CA LYS A 49 25.97 16.94 -16.94
C LYS A 49 26.91 17.61 -15.97
N ASN A 50 26.74 18.90 -15.68
CA ASN A 50 27.68 19.61 -14.80
C ASN A 50 27.01 20.79 -14.07
N LEU A 51 26.71 20.56 -12.79
CA LEU A 51 26.03 21.53 -11.92
C LEU A 51 26.92 22.72 -11.55
N ASP A 52 28.24 22.56 -11.54
CA ASP A 52 29.20 23.66 -11.27
C ASP A 52 29.13 24.78 -12.34
N LEU A 53 28.39 24.56 -13.44
CA LEU A 53 28.11 25.56 -14.46
C LEU A 53 26.91 26.45 -14.13
N ILE A 54 26.14 26.17 -13.06
CA ILE A 54 25.05 27.03 -12.58
C ILE A 54 25.61 28.41 -12.23
N ASP A 55 26.61 28.51 -11.34
CA ASP A 55 27.31 29.76 -11.00
C ASP A 55 27.77 30.55 -12.23
N ASN A 56 28.34 29.84 -13.20
CA ASN A 56 29.00 30.41 -14.37
C ASN A 56 28.03 30.99 -15.41
N PHE A 57 26.79 30.51 -15.47
CA PHE A 57 25.78 30.94 -16.44
C PHE A 57 24.47 31.46 -15.79
N TRP A 58 24.42 31.56 -14.46
CA TRP A 58 23.24 32.00 -13.71
C TRP A 58 22.72 33.35 -14.22
N LYS A 59 23.64 34.30 -14.42
CA LYS A 59 23.30 35.67 -14.81
C LYS A 59 22.78 35.75 -16.25
N GLU A 60 23.45 35.08 -17.17
CA GLU A 60 23.10 35.01 -18.59
C GLU A 60 21.73 34.36 -18.81
N MET A 61 21.42 33.31 -18.04
CA MET A 61 20.10 32.69 -18.04
C MET A 61 19.04 33.61 -17.42
N THR A 62 19.33 34.21 -16.26
CA THR A 62 18.35 35.05 -15.54
C THR A 62 18.11 36.42 -16.16
N ASP A 63 19.05 36.99 -16.91
CA ASP A 63 18.87 38.24 -17.64
C ASP A 63 17.73 38.17 -18.68
N THR A 64 17.30 36.97 -19.09
CA THR A 64 16.08 36.76 -19.90
C THR A 64 14.79 37.20 -19.19
N SER A 65 14.80 37.43 -17.87
CA SER A 65 13.69 38.06 -17.12
C SER A 65 13.40 39.51 -17.53
N LYS A 66 14.38 40.22 -18.10
CA LYS A 66 14.28 41.63 -18.52
C LYS A 66 13.79 41.80 -19.96
N GLU A 67 13.59 40.69 -20.67
CA GLU A 67 13.15 40.67 -22.06
C GLU A 67 11.66 40.98 -22.18
N LYS A 68 11.26 41.63 -23.28
CA LYS A 68 9.83 41.95 -23.53
C LYS A 68 8.99 40.72 -23.90
N SER A 69 9.63 39.64 -24.37
CA SER A 69 8.94 38.42 -24.79
C SER A 69 8.52 37.59 -23.57
N THR A 70 7.20 37.41 -23.39
CA THR A 70 6.63 36.59 -22.31
C THR A 70 7.20 35.16 -22.31
N SER A 71 7.53 34.60 -23.48
CA SER A 71 8.09 33.25 -23.60
C SER A 71 9.51 33.14 -23.03
N LEU A 72 10.33 34.19 -23.16
CA LEU A 72 11.68 34.25 -22.56
C LEU A 72 11.62 34.44 -21.04
N VAL A 73 10.70 35.27 -20.56
CA VAL A 73 10.47 35.44 -19.11
C VAL A 73 9.92 34.15 -18.46
N VAL A 74 9.06 33.41 -19.16
CA VAL A 74 8.62 32.07 -18.73
C VAL A 74 9.78 31.07 -18.72
N PHE A 75 10.66 31.08 -19.72
CA PHE A 75 11.89 30.27 -19.68
C PHE A 75 12.78 30.61 -18.48
N CYS A 76 12.92 31.89 -18.10
CA CYS A 76 13.64 32.30 -16.89
C CYS A 76 13.05 31.68 -15.62
N LEU A 77 11.72 31.68 -15.50
CA LEU A 77 11.00 31.06 -14.38
C LEU A 77 11.19 29.54 -14.33
N ASP A 78 11.18 28.87 -15.49
CA ASP A 78 11.44 27.43 -15.59
C ASP A 78 12.91 27.10 -15.24
N TRP A 79 13.87 27.91 -15.67
CA TRP A 79 15.29 27.81 -15.29
C TRP A 79 15.48 27.95 -13.77
N MET A 80 14.98 29.04 -13.17
CA MET A 80 15.13 29.28 -11.74
C MET A 80 14.50 28.17 -10.90
N ARG A 81 13.36 27.61 -11.34
CA ARG A 81 12.70 26.46 -10.71
C ARG A 81 13.62 25.25 -10.68
N GLU A 82 14.15 24.85 -11.83
CA GLU A 82 14.93 23.61 -11.95
C GLU A 82 16.33 23.73 -11.34
N ALA A 83 17.00 24.87 -11.51
CA ALA A 83 18.29 25.12 -10.89
C ALA A 83 18.19 25.14 -9.35
N CYS A 84 17.20 25.82 -8.77
CA CYS A 84 17.02 25.84 -7.30
C CYS A 84 16.50 24.51 -6.74
N ALA A 85 15.90 23.63 -7.55
CA ALA A 85 15.51 22.29 -7.11
C ALA A 85 16.73 21.35 -6.95
N VAL A 86 17.83 21.63 -7.67
CA VAL A 86 19.10 20.92 -7.53
C VAL A 86 20.03 21.61 -6.54
N GLU A 87 20.13 22.94 -6.59
CA GLU A 87 20.97 23.75 -5.72
C GLU A 87 20.19 24.90 -5.02
N PRO A 88 19.59 24.65 -3.85
CA PRO A 88 18.73 25.63 -3.17
C PRO A 88 19.43 26.88 -2.60
N THR A 89 20.76 26.97 -2.63
CA THR A 89 21.51 28.19 -2.28
C THR A 89 21.13 29.37 -3.18
N TYR A 90 20.75 29.09 -4.43
CA TYR A 90 20.25 30.04 -5.42
C TYR A 90 18.83 30.57 -5.16
N LEU A 91 18.18 30.16 -4.08
CA LEU A 91 16.85 30.65 -3.71
C LEU A 91 16.85 32.16 -3.39
N LYS A 92 17.94 32.69 -2.83
CA LYS A 92 18.09 34.12 -2.52
C LYS A 92 18.07 35.04 -3.75
N PRO A 93 18.95 34.87 -4.77
CA PRO A 93 18.86 35.67 -6.00
C PRO A 93 17.55 35.40 -6.75
N THR A 94 17.02 34.17 -6.70
CA THR A 94 15.72 33.82 -7.28
C THR A 94 14.56 34.60 -6.66
N ARG A 95 14.52 34.75 -5.33
CA ARG A 95 13.47 35.54 -4.63
C ARG A 95 13.43 36.98 -5.12
N LEU A 96 14.59 37.61 -5.34
CA LEU A 96 14.67 39.00 -5.80
C LEU A 96 14.05 39.15 -7.20
N ILE A 97 14.33 38.22 -8.11
CA ILE A 97 13.73 38.24 -9.46
C ILE A 97 12.23 37.89 -9.40
N LEU A 98 11.83 36.94 -8.54
CA LEU A 98 10.42 36.58 -8.35
C LEU A 98 9.58 37.73 -7.79
N PHE A 99 10.16 38.61 -6.98
CA PHE A 99 9.49 39.83 -6.50
C PHE A 99 9.00 40.69 -7.68
N ASP A 100 9.91 41.05 -8.57
CA ASP A 100 9.59 41.83 -9.78
C ASP A 100 8.64 41.07 -10.72
N LEU A 101 8.86 39.76 -10.91
CA LEU A 101 8.08 38.93 -11.82
C LEU A 101 6.68 38.56 -11.30
N LEU A 102 6.38 38.71 -10.00
CA LEU A 102 5.03 38.55 -9.45
C LEU A 102 4.14 39.76 -9.75
N GLU A 103 4.73 40.95 -9.90
CA GLU A 103 4.02 42.19 -10.24
C GLU A 103 4.03 42.52 -11.75
N HIS A 104 4.85 41.82 -12.54
CA HIS A 104 5.00 41.99 -13.99
C HIS A 104 3.69 42.21 -14.78
N GLN A 105 3.70 43.08 -15.79
CA GLN A 105 2.50 43.52 -16.52
C GLN A 105 1.70 42.39 -17.20
N SER A 106 2.36 41.31 -17.62
CA SER A 106 1.71 40.15 -18.27
C SER A 106 1.18 39.16 -17.23
N ALA A 107 -0.15 38.99 -17.18
CA ALA A 107 -0.82 38.01 -16.31
C ALA A 107 -0.36 36.55 -16.52
N ILE A 108 0.16 36.21 -17.72
CA ILE A 108 0.75 34.89 -18.00
C ILE A 108 2.03 34.70 -17.19
N VAL A 109 2.93 35.70 -17.22
CA VAL A 109 4.16 35.71 -16.42
C VAL A 109 3.81 35.60 -14.95
N GLN A 110 2.96 36.49 -14.42
CA GLN A 110 2.63 36.48 -12.99
C GLN A 110 2.03 35.14 -12.51
N LYS A 111 1.23 34.47 -13.36
CA LYS A 111 0.67 33.13 -13.08
C LYS A 111 1.79 32.07 -13.02
N GLN A 112 2.74 32.11 -13.96
CA GLN A 112 3.88 31.22 -13.95
C GLN A 112 4.81 31.50 -12.75
N SER A 113 5.05 32.77 -12.41
CA SER A 113 5.84 33.17 -11.23
C SER A 113 5.29 32.54 -9.96
N LEU A 114 3.97 32.63 -9.75
CA LEU A 114 3.31 32.05 -8.58
C LEU A 114 3.29 30.52 -8.58
N MET A 115 3.24 29.87 -9.75
CA MET A 115 3.39 28.42 -9.87
C MET A 115 4.83 27.97 -9.58
N THR A 116 5.83 28.69 -10.10
CA THR A 116 7.25 28.49 -9.81
C THR A 116 7.52 28.62 -8.32
N THR A 117 7.00 29.67 -7.67
CA THR A 117 7.08 29.87 -6.22
C THR A 117 6.47 28.70 -5.42
N LEU A 118 5.36 28.12 -5.87
CA LEU A 118 4.74 26.94 -5.23
C LEU A 118 5.65 25.71 -5.28
N LEU A 119 6.23 25.41 -6.44
CA LEU A 119 7.13 24.27 -6.61
C LEU A 119 8.46 24.46 -5.86
N LEU A 120 9.06 25.65 -5.97
CA LEU A 120 10.26 26.04 -5.22
C LEU A 120 10.08 25.86 -3.71
N TYR A 121 8.91 26.21 -3.17
CA TYR A 121 8.63 26.01 -1.74
C TYR A 121 8.65 24.52 -1.36
N GLN A 122 8.11 23.64 -2.20
CA GLN A 122 8.13 22.18 -1.96
C GLN A 122 9.55 21.62 -2.06
N ASP A 123 10.29 21.97 -3.11
CA ASP A 123 11.63 21.44 -3.40
C ASP A 123 12.68 21.91 -2.36
N ALA A 124 12.62 23.18 -1.96
CA ALA A 124 13.52 23.70 -0.93
C ALA A 124 13.14 23.24 0.49
N TYR A 125 11.85 23.05 0.81
CA TYR A 125 11.44 22.44 2.09
C TYR A 125 11.91 20.98 2.19
N ARG A 126 11.81 20.23 1.08
CA ARG A 126 12.41 18.90 0.95
C ARG A 126 13.91 18.92 1.23
N TYR A 127 14.66 19.86 0.65
CA TYR A 127 16.10 19.96 0.87
C TYR A 127 16.47 20.18 2.34
N ILE A 128 15.72 21.01 3.05
CA ILE A 128 15.92 21.28 4.50
C ILE A 128 15.72 20.00 5.33
N THR A 129 14.72 19.18 4.99
CA THR A 129 14.40 17.94 5.74
C THR A 129 15.33 16.77 5.42
N LEU A 130 16.18 16.85 4.39
CA LEU A 130 17.16 15.79 4.09
C LEU A 130 18.19 15.63 5.23
N PRO A 131 18.57 14.38 5.60
CA PRO A 131 19.63 14.14 6.60
C PRO A 131 21.01 14.67 6.20
N SER A 132 21.30 14.75 4.90
CA SER A 132 22.60 15.14 4.33
C SER A 132 22.89 16.64 4.36
N THR A 133 21.86 17.48 4.54
CA THR A 133 21.97 18.94 4.44
C THR A 133 22.62 19.52 5.71
N LYS A 134 23.60 20.41 5.60
CA LYS A 134 24.23 21.04 6.78
C LYS A 134 23.25 22.01 7.44
N GLU A 135 23.37 22.21 8.75
CA GLU A 135 22.44 23.09 9.49
C GLU A 135 22.50 24.55 9.03
N LYS A 136 23.70 25.10 8.80
CA LYS A 136 23.88 26.48 8.29
C LYS A 136 23.24 26.68 6.92
N ASP A 137 23.39 25.71 6.02
CA ASP A 137 22.82 25.76 4.68
C ASP A 137 21.27 25.67 4.76
N ALA A 138 20.75 24.81 5.64
CA ALA A 138 19.31 24.70 5.92
C ALA A 138 18.72 25.98 6.54
N GLU A 139 19.44 26.66 7.43
CA GLU A 139 19.02 27.93 8.04
C GLU A 139 18.89 29.04 6.98
N VAL A 140 19.89 29.19 6.10
CA VAL A 140 19.85 30.16 5.00
C VAL A 140 18.64 29.91 4.10
N VAL A 141 18.45 28.67 3.63
CA VAL A 141 17.29 28.32 2.77
C VAL A 141 15.96 28.53 3.50
N TRP A 142 15.89 28.25 4.80
CA TRP A 142 14.69 28.48 5.63
C TRP A 142 14.32 29.97 5.73
N THR A 143 15.30 30.85 5.94
CA THR A 143 15.04 32.30 6.01
C THR A 143 14.51 32.85 4.69
N GLU A 144 15.07 32.44 3.55
CA GLU A 144 14.60 32.87 2.23
C GLU A 144 13.21 32.28 1.90
N LEU A 145 12.89 31.05 2.33
CA LEU A 145 11.54 30.48 2.24
C LEU A 145 10.50 31.24 3.07
N ALA A 146 10.88 31.76 4.25
CA ALA A 146 9.99 32.59 5.06
C ALA A 146 9.64 33.90 4.33
N GLU A 147 10.61 34.52 3.66
CA GLU A 147 10.40 35.74 2.86
C GLU A 147 9.57 35.47 1.59
N ILE A 148 9.83 34.37 0.86
CA ILE A 148 9.00 33.94 -0.28
C ILE A 148 7.55 33.72 0.15
N LYS A 149 7.33 33.09 1.30
CA LYS A 149 5.99 32.85 1.86
C LYS A 149 5.28 34.16 2.22
N LYS A 150 5.96 35.10 2.89
CA LYS A 150 5.42 36.44 3.18
C LYS A 150 5.01 37.16 1.89
N LEU A 151 5.83 37.12 0.85
CA LEU A 151 5.59 37.79 -0.44
C LEU A 151 4.30 37.32 -1.13
N VAL A 152 3.94 36.03 -1.01
CA VAL A 152 2.70 35.49 -1.61
C VAL A 152 1.48 35.72 -0.72
N ILE A 153 1.65 35.77 0.60
CA ILE A 153 0.55 35.76 1.58
C ILE A 153 0.18 37.16 2.08
N SER A 154 1.11 38.12 2.08
CA SER A 154 0.84 39.49 2.56
C SER A 154 -0.36 40.19 1.87
N PRO A 155 -0.65 40.00 0.56
CA PRO A 155 -1.85 40.61 -0.04
C PRO A 155 -3.16 40.06 0.53
N LEU A 156 -3.13 38.84 1.10
CA LEU A 156 -4.28 38.19 1.72
C LEU A 156 -4.50 38.67 3.17
N GLU A 157 -3.43 38.96 3.90
CA GLU A 157 -3.47 39.38 5.31
C GLU A 157 -3.84 40.86 5.50
N ILE A 158 -3.44 41.75 4.56
CA ILE A 158 -3.65 43.20 4.66
C ILE A 158 -5.11 43.60 4.37
N GLY A 159 -5.84 42.79 3.58
CA GLY A 159 -7.30 42.72 3.58
C GLY A 159 -8.08 43.44 2.46
N GLY A 160 -9.26 42.88 2.16
CA GLY A 160 -10.39 43.60 1.55
C GLY A 160 -10.36 43.75 0.02
N PHE A 161 -9.70 44.79 -0.48
CA PHE A 161 -9.95 45.32 -1.83
C PHE A 161 -8.86 45.00 -2.87
N GLU A 162 -7.58 45.09 -2.52
CA GLU A 162 -6.48 44.85 -3.48
C GLU A 162 -6.45 43.39 -3.92
N PHE A 163 -6.55 42.45 -2.97
CA PHE A 163 -6.67 41.03 -3.27
C PHE A 163 -7.92 40.71 -4.10
N ALA A 164 -9.07 41.33 -3.80
CA ALA A 164 -10.30 41.17 -4.60
C ALA A 164 -10.16 41.74 -6.02
N GLY A 165 -9.30 42.75 -6.21
CA GLY A 165 -8.91 43.30 -7.51
C GLY A 165 -7.88 42.45 -8.29
N MET A 166 -7.13 41.56 -7.63
CA MET A 166 -6.20 40.65 -8.32
C MET A 166 -6.94 39.73 -9.29
N HIS A 167 -6.32 39.49 -10.45
CA HIS A 167 -6.83 38.56 -11.46
C HIS A 167 -7.15 37.19 -10.84
N LEU A 168 -8.34 36.63 -11.14
CA LEU A 168 -8.86 35.41 -10.51
C LEU A 168 -7.83 34.26 -10.48
N ALA A 169 -7.11 34.02 -11.59
CA ALA A 169 -6.12 32.95 -11.65
C ALA A 169 -4.96 33.11 -10.66
N LYS A 170 -4.59 34.35 -10.26
CA LYS A 170 -3.63 34.57 -9.16
C LYS A 170 -4.23 34.10 -7.84
N ARG A 171 -5.42 34.59 -7.46
CA ARG A 171 -6.07 34.22 -6.20
C ARG A 171 -6.21 32.71 -6.02
N LEU A 172 -6.66 32.03 -7.07
CA LEU A 172 -6.81 30.57 -7.07
C LEU A 172 -5.46 29.85 -6.85
N LEU A 173 -4.36 30.38 -7.38
CA LEU A 173 -3.02 29.88 -7.14
C LEU A 173 -2.47 30.27 -5.76
N THR A 174 -2.82 31.43 -5.21
CA THR A 174 -2.48 31.82 -3.83
C THR A 174 -3.09 30.84 -2.82
N TYR A 175 -4.35 30.43 -3.00
CA TYR A 175 -4.95 29.39 -2.16
C TYR A 175 -4.22 28.05 -2.28
N LYS A 176 -3.77 27.67 -3.50
CA LYS A 176 -2.98 26.46 -3.74
C LYS A 176 -1.56 26.53 -3.17
N PHE A 177 -0.95 27.70 -3.17
CA PHE A 177 0.32 27.95 -2.49
C PHE A 177 0.17 27.73 -0.99
N ILE A 178 -0.85 28.36 -0.36
CA ILE A 178 -1.12 28.21 1.07
C ILE A 178 -1.44 26.74 1.42
N GLU A 179 -2.23 26.04 0.60
CA GLU A 179 -2.47 24.60 0.75
C GLU A 179 -1.16 23.79 0.76
N SER A 180 -0.24 24.10 -0.17
CA SER A 180 1.07 23.45 -0.26
C SER A 180 1.96 23.73 0.96
N VAL A 181 1.95 24.97 1.46
CA VAL A 181 2.67 25.35 2.68
C VAL A 181 2.12 24.59 3.89
N ILE A 182 0.79 24.53 4.07
CA ILE A 182 0.15 23.77 5.16
C ILE A 182 0.49 22.27 5.05
N MET A 183 0.52 21.70 3.84
CA MET A 183 0.95 20.31 3.63
C MET A 183 2.38 20.06 4.13
N CYS A 184 3.34 20.92 3.78
CA CYS A 184 4.73 20.80 4.24
C CYS A 184 4.86 21.04 5.75
N GLN A 185 4.15 22.03 6.28
CA GLN A 185 4.20 22.46 7.70
C GLN A 185 3.26 21.65 8.64
N SER A 186 2.73 20.51 8.20
CA SER A 186 1.90 19.63 9.05
C SER A 186 2.44 18.20 9.10
N PRO A 187 2.40 17.54 10.27
CA PRO A 187 2.91 16.18 10.41
C PRO A 187 2.00 15.20 9.66
N ARG A 188 2.59 14.19 9.05
CA ARG A 188 1.84 13.15 8.34
C ARG A 188 1.19 12.16 9.30
N ASP A 189 -0.06 11.81 9.00
CA ASP A 189 -0.77 10.71 9.65
C ASP A 189 -0.32 9.35 9.08
N PRO A 190 0.11 8.38 9.92
CA PRO A 190 0.52 7.04 9.48
C PRO A 190 -0.58 6.22 8.77
N SER A 191 -1.86 6.54 8.99
CA SER A 191 -3.00 5.83 8.39
C SER A 191 -3.18 6.08 6.88
N VAL A 192 -2.55 7.12 6.33
CA VAL A 192 -2.68 7.48 4.91
C VAL A 192 -1.59 6.79 4.08
N PRO A 193 -1.92 5.86 3.15
CA PRO A 193 -0.94 5.14 2.36
C PRO A 193 -0.06 6.07 1.48
N THR A 194 1.24 5.79 1.37
CA THR A 194 2.09 6.41 0.34
C THR A 194 1.57 5.99 -1.03
N ARG A 195 1.32 6.98 -1.90
CA ARG A 195 1.01 6.72 -3.31
C ARG A 195 2.25 6.85 -4.20
N ASN A 196 3.27 7.55 -3.71
CA ASN A 196 4.60 7.66 -4.30
C ASN A 196 5.60 8.01 -3.18
N ASP A 197 6.53 7.12 -2.84
CA ASP A 197 7.41 7.32 -1.67
C ASP A 197 8.31 8.56 -1.76
N ASN A 198 8.67 8.96 -2.99
CA ASN A 198 9.56 10.11 -3.25
C ASN A 198 8.86 11.48 -3.31
N GLU A 199 7.53 11.56 -3.34
CA GLU A 199 6.78 12.83 -3.32
C GLU A 199 6.00 12.99 -1.99
N ASP A 200 5.39 11.92 -1.47
CA ASP A 200 4.54 11.98 -0.29
C ASP A 200 5.35 11.97 1.04
N ARG A 201 6.67 11.67 1.03
CA ARG A 201 7.56 11.77 2.21
C ARG A 201 8.31 13.11 2.30
N SER A 202 8.55 13.77 1.17
CA SER A 202 9.30 15.04 1.09
C SER A 202 8.51 16.29 1.50
N SER A 203 7.19 16.15 1.65
CA SER A 203 6.26 17.26 1.88
C SER A 203 5.45 17.02 3.17
N SER A 204 6.17 16.83 4.28
CA SER A 204 5.65 16.58 5.63
C SER A 204 6.51 17.28 6.68
N LEU A 205 5.94 17.59 7.85
CA LEU A 205 6.65 18.13 9.02
C LEU A 205 7.49 17.05 9.73
N ASP A 206 8.39 16.45 8.97
CA ASP A 206 9.33 15.42 9.39
C ASP A 206 10.72 16.05 9.59
N MET A 207 10.73 17.23 10.24
CA MET A 207 11.95 18.01 10.52
C MET A 207 12.93 17.18 11.37
N PRO A 208 14.18 16.94 10.90
CA PRO A 208 15.18 16.23 11.67
C PRO A 208 15.51 16.95 12.98
N THR A 209 15.65 16.19 14.08
CA THR A 209 15.95 16.70 15.43
C THR A 209 17.27 17.47 15.54
N ARG A 210 18.12 17.43 14.51
CA ARG A 210 19.37 18.20 14.40
C ARG A 210 19.17 19.69 14.14
N LEU A 211 18.00 20.13 13.67
CA LEU A 211 17.75 21.51 13.25
C LEU A 211 17.32 22.36 14.46
N GLN A 212 18.20 23.22 14.96
CA GLN A 212 17.97 23.98 16.19
C GLN A 212 17.40 25.39 15.95
N PHE A 213 17.51 25.93 14.74
CA PHE A 213 17.04 27.30 14.41
C PHE A 213 15.51 27.47 14.41
N THR A 214 14.73 26.38 14.38
CA THR A 214 13.25 26.44 14.47
C THR A 214 12.69 25.20 15.17
N SER A 215 11.69 25.40 16.04
CA SER A 215 11.04 24.31 16.75
C SER A 215 9.81 23.80 15.98
N LYS A 216 9.57 22.49 16.03
CA LYS A 216 8.48 21.84 15.28
C LYS A 216 7.12 22.48 15.57
N GLU A 217 6.88 22.85 16.83
CA GLU A 217 5.65 23.44 17.34
C GLU A 217 5.40 24.83 16.77
N LYS A 218 6.46 25.63 16.53
CA LYS A 218 6.33 26.96 15.89
C LYS A 218 5.93 26.83 14.43
N VAL A 219 6.51 25.86 13.72
CA VAL A 219 6.20 25.58 12.30
C VAL A 219 4.78 25.03 12.16
N GLU A 220 4.37 24.10 13.04
CA GLU A 220 3.00 23.57 13.04
C GLU A 220 1.95 24.64 13.41
N ALA A 221 2.25 25.48 14.41
CA ALA A 221 1.38 26.62 14.76
C ALA A 221 1.25 27.63 13.62
N GLU A 222 2.29 27.82 12.79
CA GLU A 222 2.21 28.64 11.58
C GLU A 222 1.31 28.00 10.52
N GLY A 223 1.46 26.71 10.25
CA GLY A 223 0.56 25.96 9.35
C GLY A 223 -0.91 26.03 9.80
N ILE A 224 -1.17 25.98 11.11
CA ILE A 224 -2.53 26.13 11.67
C ILE A 224 -3.07 27.57 11.50
N LYS A 225 -2.22 28.61 11.60
CA LYS A 225 -2.63 30.00 11.29
C LYS A 225 -2.99 30.15 9.82
N LEU A 226 -2.22 29.55 8.91
CA LEU A 226 -2.50 29.57 7.48
C LEU A 226 -3.83 28.84 7.14
N LEU A 227 -4.14 27.75 7.83
CA LEU A 227 -5.43 27.08 7.73
C LEU A 227 -6.57 27.99 8.21
N GLN A 228 -6.39 28.70 9.32
CA GLN A 228 -7.35 29.69 9.82
C GLN A 228 -7.61 30.80 8.79
N ILE A 229 -6.56 31.33 8.15
CA ILE A 229 -6.68 32.36 7.10
C ILE A 229 -7.54 31.84 5.94
N LEU A 230 -7.30 30.62 5.43
CA LEU A 230 -8.16 30.04 4.38
C LEU A 230 -9.62 29.87 4.84
N GLU A 231 -9.84 29.43 6.07
CA GLU A 231 -11.18 29.25 6.65
C GLU A 231 -11.93 30.57 6.83
N ASP A 232 -11.24 31.67 7.14
CA ASP A 232 -11.83 33.00 7.29
C ASP A 232 -12.06 33.68 5.94
N CYS A 233 -11.14 33.55 4.98
CA CYS A 233 -11.35 33.98 3.59
C CYS A 233 -12.62 33.37 2.99
N LEU A 234 -12.90 32.09 3.25
CA LEU A 234 -14.10 31.38 2.80
C LEU A 234 -15.42 32.08 3.22
N MET A 235 -15.39 32.77 4.36
CA MET A 235 -16.55 33.43 4.98
C MET A 235 -16.70 34.91 4.61
N LEU A 236 -15.75 35.51 3.89
CA LEU A 236 -15.84 36.91 3.49
C LEU A 236 -17.09 37.20 2.63
N PRO A 237 -17.64 38.42 2.70
CA PRO A 237 -18.77 38.84 1.88
C PRO A 237 -18.40 38.98 0.37
N GLN A 238 -19.39 39.34 -0.44
CA GLN A 238 -19.17 39.76 -1.82
C GLN A 238 -19.14 41.30 -1.86
N PRO A 239 -18.29 41.93 -2.69
CA PRO A 239 -17.55 41.36 -3.82
C PRO A 239 -16.17 40.74 -3.47
N GLU A 240 -15.72 40.80 -2.22
CA GLU A 240 -14.36 40.47 -1.78
C GLU A 240 -13.90 39.04 -2.15
N ILE A 241 -14.80 38.05 -2.06
CA ILE A 241 -14.54 36.68 -2.50
C ILE A 241 -15.65 36.13 -3.42
N THR A 242 -15.29 35.61 -4.61
CA THR A 242 -16.25 35.11 -5.61
C THR A 242 -16.79 33.71 -5.29
N TYR A 243 -17.74 33.22 -6.08
CA TYR A 243 -18.16 31.80 -6.01
C TYR A 243 -17.01 30.85 -6.34
N ILE A 244 -16.20 31.16 -7.36
CA ILE A 244 -15.09 30.31 -7.83
C ILE A 244 -13.98 30.26 -6.79
N ASP A 245 -13.70 31.37 -6.12
CA ASP A 245 -12.79 31.42 -4.99
C ASP A 245 -13.26 30.51 -3.85
N ARG A 246 -14.56 30.55 -3.46
CA ARG A 246 -15.11 29.66 -2.43
C ARG A 246 -15.06 28.17 -2.81
N GLU A 247 -15.37 27.82 -4.06
CA GLU A 247 -15.24 26.45 -4.57
C GLU A 247 -13.78 25.97 -4.49
N SER A 248 -12.82 26.82 -4.87
CA SER A 248 -11.39 26.53 -4.80
C SER A 248 -10.89 26.36 -3.38
N ILE A 249 -11.22 27.26 -2.45
CA ILE A 249 -10.86 27.12 -1.03
C ILE A 249 -11.46 25.84 -0.44
N CYS A 250 -12.73 25.53 -0.72
CA CYS A 250 -13.33 24.27 -0.30
C CYS A 250 -12.55 23.06 -0.85
N GLY A 251 -12.12 23.12 -2.12
CA GLY A 251 -11.27 22.10 -2.73
C GLY A 251 -9.90 21.97 -2.07
N CYS A 252 -9.30 23.07 -1.61
CA CYS A 252 -8.05 23.05 -0.84
C CYS A 252 -8.26 22.39 0.53
N LEU A 253 -9.30 22.80 1.27
CA LEU A 253 -9.65 22.25 2.58
C LEU A 253 -9.96 20.74 2.52
N PHE A 254 -10.73 20.29 1.51
CA PHE A 254 -10.97 18.85 1.30
C PHE A 254 -9.73 18.09 0.86
N HIS A 255 -8.79 18.73 0.14
CA HIS A 255 -7.53 18.10 -0.21
C HIS A 255 -6.64 17.89 1.03
N LEU A 256 -6.52 18.93 1.87
CA LEU A 256 -5.84 18.87 3.17
C LEU A 256 -6.45 17.78 4.05
N ALA A 257 -7.76 17.82 4.31
CA ALA A 257 -8.43 16.83 5.16
C ALA A 257 -8.27 15.37 4.68
N ARG A 258 -8.08 15.15 3.37
CA ARG A 258 -7.82 13.81 2.78
C ARG A 258 -6.37 13.34 2.92
N ARG A 259 -5.41 14.26 3.04
CA ARG A 259 -3.96 13.97 3.16
C ARG A 259 -3.43 14.12 4.59
N ARG A 260 -4.19 14.82 5.44
CA ARG A 260 -3.95 15.13 6.86
C ARG A 260 -5.27 14.96 7.63
N PRO A 261 -5.65 13.71 7.98
CA PRO A 261 -6.90 13.41 8.69
C PRO A 261 -7.07 14.20 10.00
N GLN A 262 -6.00 14.66 10.65
CA GLN A 262 -6.10 15.51 11.83
C GLN A 262 -6.87 16.83 11.59
N PHE A 263 -6.94 17.33 10.35
CA PHE A 263 -7.72 18.51 9.99
C PHE A 263 -9.16 18.19 9.59
N LEU A 264 -9.53 16.92 9.40
CA LEU A 264 -10.86 16.53 8.94
C LEU A 264 -12.00 17.00 9.87
N PRO A 265 -11.95 16.87 11.21
CA PRO A 265 -13.03 17.34 12.09
C PRO A 265 -13.29 18.85 11.96
N ARG A 266 -12.21 19.64 11.86
CA ARG A 266 -12.21 21.09 11.73
C ARG A 266 -12.76 21.53 10.37
N VAL A 267 -12.28 20.91 9.28
CA VAL A 267 -12.77 21.17 7.92
C VAL A 267 -14.25 20.84 7.79
N ILE A 268 -14.70 19.68 8.29
CA ILE A 268 -16.12 19.29 8.27
C ILE A 268 -16.98 20.33 9.00
N GLN A 269 -16.58 20.77 10.20
CA GLN A 269 -17.29 21.81 10.95
C GLN A 269 -17.42 23.13 10.17
N ARG A 270 -16.37 23.58 9.49
CA ARG A 270 -16.41 24.83 8.72
C ARG A 270 -17.28 24.70 7.46
N ILE A 271 -17.27 23.54 6.80
CA ILE A 271 -18.11 23.28 5.61
C ILE A 271 -19.60 23.09 5.99
N GLU A 272 -19.90 22.46 7.12
CA GLU A 272 -21.26 22.40 7.70
C GLU A 272 -21.81 23.82 7.97
N PHE A 273 -20.98 24.66 8.60
CA PHE A 273 -21.31 26.06 8.88
C PHE A 273 -21.54 26.87 7.59
N LEU A 274 -20.71 26.67 6.57
CA LEU A 274 -20.91 27.29 5.26
C LEU A 274 -22.22 26.81 4.59
N ASN A 275 -22.52 25.50 4.60
CA ASN A 275 -23.74 24.96 3.98
C ASN A 275 -25.04 25.47 4.64
N THR A 276 -24.99 25.79 5.92
CA THR A 276 -26.11 26.42 6.65
C THR A 276 -26.18 27.93 6.47
N ASN A 277 -25.04 28.60 6.26
CA ASN A 277 -24.92 30.06 6.16
C ASN A 277 -24.44 30.55 4.77
N ILE A 278 -24.86 29.87 3.70
CA ILE A 278 -24.48 30.23 2.32
C ILE A 278 -24.91 31.69 2.05
N PRO A 279 -23.98 32.60 1.69
CA PRO A 279 -24.30 34.01 1.46
C PRO A 279 -25.41 34.19 0.42
N ARG A 280 -26.38 35.07 0.70
CA ARG A 280 -27.54 35.35 -0.19
C ARG A 280 -27.15 35.91 -1.57
N SER A 281 -25.90 36.34 -1.72
CA SER A 281 -25.26 36.78 -2.97
C SER A 281 -24.88 35.64 -3.92
N ILE A 282 -24.92 34.38 -3.47
CA ILE A 282 -24.68 33.22 -4.34
C ILE A 282 -26.00 32.76 -4.98
N ASN A 283 -26.03 32.76 -6.31
CA ASN A 283 -27.17 32.29 -7.10
C ASN A 283 -27.50 30.82 -6.79
N LYS A 284 -28.78 30.44 -6.89
CA LYS A 284 -29.27 29.06 -6.63
C LYS A 284 -28.44 27.96 -7.33
N VAL A 285 -27.98 28.23 -8.55
CA VAL A 285 -27.13 27.32 -9.35
C VAL A 285 -25.76 27.12 -8.70
N GLY A 286 -25.11 28.19 -8.23
CA GLY A 286 -23.84 28.10 -7.50
C GLY A 286 -23.98 27.35 -6.17
N THR A 287 -25.06 27.63 -5.43
CA THR A 287 -25.40 26.90 -4.20
C THR A 287 -25.54 25.39 -4.43
N GLU A 288 -26.21 24.96 -5.49
CA GLU A 288 -26.35 23.54 -5.80
C GLU A 288 -25.06 22.91 -6.33
N SER A 289 -24.27 23.64 -7.12
CA SER A 289 -22.93 23.21 -7.55
C SER A 289 -22.00 22.97 -6.36
N LEU A 290 -21.97 23.89 -5.39
CA LEU A 290 -21.17 23.76 -4.16
C LEU A 290 -21.64 22.56 -3.32
N ARG A 291 -22.95 22.35 -3.18
CA ARG A 291 -23.50 21.15 -2.51
C ARG A 291 -23.16 19.86 -3.23
N LYS A 292 -23.19 19.84 -4.57
CA LYS A 292 -22.75 18.70 -5.39
C LYS A 292 -21.25 18.42 -5.18
N TYR A 293 -20.42 19.45 -5.08
CA TYR A 293 -19.00 19.32 -4.74
C TYR A 293 -18.81 18.72 -3.33
N PHE A 294 -19.53 19.22 -2.33
CA PHE A 294 -19.49 18.68 -0.96
C PHE A 294 -19.88 17.20 -0.94
N ARG A 295 -21.01 16.81 -1.56
CA ARG A 295 -21.43 15.40 -1.68
C ARG A 295 -20.30 14.54 -2.28
N ALA A 296 -19.73 14.95 -3.41
CA ALA A 296 -18.68 14.18 -4.09
C ALA A 296 -17.41 14.02 -3.23
N SER A 297 -16.96 15.08 -2.56
CA SER A 297 -15.78 15.05 -1.69
C SER A 297 -16.00 14.19 -0.44
N LEU A 298 -17.16 14.33 0.21
CA LEU A 298 -17.53 13.55 1.40
C LEU A 298 -17.70 12.06 1.09
N ILE A 299 -18.31 11.71 -0.05
CA ILE A 299 -18.40 10.30 -0.53
C ILE A 299 -17.00 9.68 -0.69
N ASN A 300 -16.03 10.44 -1.22
CA ASN A 300 -14.66 9.96 -1.39
C ASN A 300 -13.91 9.77 -0.07
N ILE A 301 -14.25 10.55 0.96
CA ILE A 301 -13.70 10.40 2.33
C ILE A 301 -14.39 9.22 3.04
N LEU A 302 -15.72 9.11 2.96
CA LEU A 302 -16.51 8.02 3.58
C LEU A 302 -16.08 6.62 3.11
N ARG A 303 -15.57 6.50 1.88
CA ARG A 303 -15.00 5.24 1.33
C ARG A 303 -13.64 4.82 1.91
N ARG A 304 -12.96 5.70 2.65
CA ARG A 304 -11.54 5.57 3.03
C ARG A 304 -11.26 5.79 4.52
N SER A 305 -12.23 6.30 5.28
CA SER A 305 -12.09 6.56 6.71
C SER A 305 -12.50 5.33 7.51
N ASP A 306 -11.71 4.96 8.51
CA ASP A 306 -11.99 3.84 9.42
C ASP A 306 -12.50 4.31 10.81
N ASP A 307 -12.45 5.62 11.09
CA ASP A 307 -12.95 6.25 12.32
C ASP A 307 -14.49 6.27 12.36
N GLY A 308 -15.07 5.51 13.30
CA GLY A 308 -16.51 5.31 13.44
C GLY A 308 -17.32 6.58 13.74
N ASP A 309 -16.80 7.49 14.56
CA ASP A 309 -17.53 8.69 15.00
C ASP A 309 -17.52 9.75 13.89
N MET A 310 -16.38 9.91 13.22
CA MET A 310 -16.29 10.77 12.03
C MET A 310 -17.09 10.22 10.84
N LEU A 311 -17.14 8.89 10.66
CA LEU A 311 -18.02 8.25 9.67
C LEU A 311 -19.52 8.52 9.96
N ALA A 312 -19.92 8.60 11.23
CA ALA A 312 -21.29 8.95 11.61
C ALA A 312 -21.61 10.41 11.26
N ARG A 313 -20.75 11.37 11.66
CA ARG A 313 -20.92 12.79 11.33
C ARG A 313 -20.96 13.06 9.83
N ILE A 314 -20.08 12.42 9.04
CA ILE A 314 -20.06 12.54 7.58
C ILE A 314 -21.33 11.94 6.95
N ALA A 315 -21.84 10.82 7.49
CA ALA A 315 -23.11 10.23 7.06
C ALA A 315 -24.30 11.17 7.33
N ASP A 316 -24.39 11.75 8.52
CA ASP A 316 -25.42 12.72 8.87
C ASP A 316 -25.36 13.96 7.97
N PHE A 317 -24.16 14.49 7.73
CA PHE A 317 -23.99 15.65 6.84
C PHE A 317 -24.39 15.31 5.39
N LEU A 318 -24.02 14.14 4.87
CA LEU A 318 -24.49 13.63 3.57
C LEU A 318 -26.01 13.49 3.50
N ALA A 319 -26.67 13.08 4.58
CA ALA A 319 -28.13 13.05 4.67
C ALA A 319 -28.73 14.47 4.62
N THR A 320 -28.15 15.47 5.29
CA THR A 320 -28.60 16.88 5.14
C THR A 320 -28.40 17.44 3.72
N LEU A 321 -27.43 16.89 2.97
CA LEU A 321 -27.21 17.20 1.56
C LEU A 321 -28.17 16.42 0.64
N GLY A 322 -29.00 15.51 1.16
CA GLY A 322 -30.05 14.82 0.43
C GLY A 322 -29.70 13.44 -0.12
N LEU A 323 -28.65 12.78 0.38
CA LEU A 323 -28.44 11.35 0.12
C LEU A 323 -29.38 10.50 0.99
N THR A 324 -29.86 9.38 0.45
CA THR A 324 -30.65 8.42 1.23
C THR A 324 -29.76 7.57 2.15
N PRO A 325 -30.28 7.08 3.29
CA PRO A 325 -29.54 6.15 4.16
C PRO A 325 -29.07 4.87 3.45
N LEU A 326 -29.80 4.43 2.41
CA LEU A 326 -29.44 3.28 1.60
C LEU A 326 -28.22 3.53 0.71
N GLU A 327 -28.08 4.74 0.15
CA GLU A 327 -26.90 5.12 -0.63
C GLU A 327 -25.68 5.27 0.28
N ILE A 328 -25.82 5.91 1.43
CA ILE A 328 -24.76 6.08 2.43
C ILE A 328 -24.24 4.70 2.91
N ASN A 329 -25.14 3.78 3.25
CA ASN A 329 -24.78 2.41 3.66
C ASN A 329 -24.12 1.57 2.55
N ARG A 330 -24.36 1.87 1.27
CA ARG A 330 -23.65 1.24 0.13
C ARG A 330 -22.24 1.81 -0.09
N ILE A 331 -21.96 3.01 0.40
CA ILE A 331 -20.70 3.72 0.19
C ILE A 331 -19.71 3.46 1.34
N ARG A 332 -20.20 3.23 2.56
CA ARG A 332 -19.39 2.87 3.73
C ARG A 332 -18.56 1.60 3.45
N PRO A 333 -17.25 1.57 3.76
CA PRO A 333 -16.45 0.34 3.64
C PRO A 333 -17.05 -0.75 4.54
N LYS A 334 -17.15 -1.98 4.02
CA LYS A 334 -17.72 -3.13 4.74
C LYS A 334 -16.75 -3.68 5.82
N LEU A 335 -16.48 -2.90 6.86
CA LEU A 335 -15.59 -3.31 7.96
C LEU A 335 -16.05 -4.59 8.71
N GLN A 336 -17.33 -4.96 8.61
CA GLN A 336 -17.88 -6.13 9.31
C GLN A 336 -17.71 -7.49 8.59
N GLU A 337 -17.31 -7.52 7.32
CA GLU A 337 -17.01 -8.79 6.63
C GLU A 337 -15.56 -9.25 6.91
N ALA A 338 -14.60 -8.32 7.00
CA ALA A 338 -13.19 -8.62 7.27
C ALA A 338 -12.93 -9.18 8.67
N LEU A 339 -13.66 -8.70 9.70
CA LEU A 339 -13.54 -9.21 11.08
C LEU A 339 -14.31 -10.53 11.32
N LYS A 340 -15.15 -10.97 10.39
CA LYS A 340 -15.90 -12.24 10.50
C LYS A 340 -15.22 -13.42 9.79
N GLN A 341 -14.24 -13.17 8.91
CA GLN A 341 -13.45 -14.22 8.24
C GLN A 341 -12.25 -14.75 9.05
N LYS A 342 -12.16 -14.44 10.35
CA LYS A 342 -11.22 -15.06 11.30
C LYS A 342 -11.93 -15.84 12.43
N ARG A 343 -12.85 -16.72 12.06
CA ARG A 343 -13.27 -17.86 12.89
C ARG A 343 -13.31 -19.12 12.02
N PRO A 344 -12.70 -20.25 12.44
CA PRO A 344 -12.87 -21.50 11.73
C PRO A 344 -14.32 -21.98 11.90
N THR A 345 -14.93 -22.38 10.79
CA THR A 345 -16.25 -23.02 10.76
C THR A 345 -16.13 -24.49 11.20
N THR A 346 -16.79 -24.85 12.29
CA THR A 346 -17.34 -26.20 12.49
C THR A 346 -18.76 -26.28 11.92
N GLU A 347 -19.21 -27.50 11.62
CA GLU A 347 -20.31 -27.80 10.69
C GLU A 347 -21.72 -27.74 11.31
N SER A 348 -22.72 -28.03 10.47
CA SER A 348 -24.19 -27.98 10.67
C SER A 348 -24.82 -26.57 10.61
N GLU A 349 -25.93 -26.32 9.90
CA GLU A 349 -26.87 -27.23 9.22
C GLU A 349 -27.57 -26.53 8.02
N LEU A 350 -28.23 -27.27 7.12
CA LEU A 350 -28.96 -26.75 5.94
C LEU A 350 -30.49 -26.55 6.24
N PRO A 351 -31.42 -26.36 5.29
CA PRO A 351 -32.00 -25.02 5.08
C PRO A 351 -33.55 -24.95 5.08
N ALA A 352 -34.13 -23.78 5.37
CA ALA A 352 -35.58 -23.55 5.19
C ALA A 352 -35.90 -22.31 4.32
N LYS A 353 -36.81 -22.50 3.35
CA LYS A 353 -37.25 -21.50 2.36
C LYS A 353 -38.64 -20.95 2.71
N ARG A 354 -38.86 -19.65 2.38
CA ARG A 354 -40.17 -19.04 1.98
C ARG A 354 -41.26 -18.97 3.10
N LEU A 355 -42.24 -18.03 3.13
CA LEU A 355 -42.75 -17.01 2.20
C LEU A 355 -43.51 -15.88 2.95
N LYS A 356 -43.43 -14.63 2.43
CA LYS A 356 -44.44 -13.55 2.31
C LYS A 356 -45.50 -13.18 3.39
N MET A 357 -45.52 -11.86 3.67
CA MET A 357 -46.64 -10.87 3.68
C MET A 357 -47.70 -10.79 4.82
N GLU A 358 -47.69 -9.60 5.46
CA GLU A 358 -48.80 -8.70 5.87
C GLU A 358 -49.95 -9.18 6.79
N GLY A 359 -50.28 -8.36 7.82
CA GLY A 359 -51.63 -8.33 8.41
C GLY A 359 -51.78 -8.02 9.91
N SER A 360 -51.64 -6.74 10.29
CA SER A 360 -52.34 -6.08 11.43
C SER A 360 -52.39 -6.70 12.87
N SER A 361 -51.81 -5.93 13.80
CA SER A 361 -52.34 -5.50 15.12
C SER A 361 -52.47 -6.45 16.34
N GLU A 362 -51.81 -5.98 17.41
CA GLU A 362 -52.12 -6.08 18.85
C GLU A 362 -51.68 -7.30 19.69
N SER A 363 -50.58 -7.05 20.42
CA SER A 363 -50.29 -7.46 21.80
C SER A 363 -50.09 -8.94 22.13
N THR A 364 -48.83 -9.29 22.45
CA THR A 364 -48.47 -9.66 23.83
C THR A 364 -46.97 -9.49 24.06
N SER A 365 -46.59 -9.39 25.33
CA SER A 365 -45.29 -8.89 25.79
C SER A 365 -44.28 -9.98 26.17
N SER A 366 -43.05 -9.87 25.68
CA SER A 366 -41.82 -10.07 26.48
C SER A 366 -40.58 -9.77 25.63
N ASP A 367 -39.83 -8.73 26.01
CA ASP A 367 -38.36 -8.55 25.87
C ASP A 367 -38.01 -7.05 25.91
N LEU A 368 -38.02 -6.48 27.12
CA LEU A 368 -37.53 -5.14 27.39
C LEU A 368 -36.44 -5.20 28.46
N VAL A 369 -35.21 -5.46 28.02
CA VAL A 369 -34.00 -5.23 28.82
C VAL A 369 -33.43 -3.86 28.43
N GLY A 370 -33.39 -2.93 29.37
CA GLY A 370 -32.67 -1.66 29.23
C GLY A 370 -33.38 -0.55 28.44
N THR A 371 -34.55 -0.09 28.89
CA THR A 371 -35.03 1.26 28.51
C THR A 371 -34.48 2.31 29.48
N ASP A 372 -33.76 3.28 28.93
CA ASP A 372 -33.17 4.38 29.70
C ASP A 372 -34.27 5.24 30.38
N LEU A 373 -34.29 5.22 31.72
CA LEU A 373 -35.29 5.90 32.55
C LEU A 373 -35.37 7.41 32.25
N GLN A 374 -34.25 8.01 31.85
CA GLN A 374 -34.16 9.44 31.56
C GLN A 374 -34.79 9.79 30.20
N ALA A 375 -34.70 8.89 29.22
CA ALA A 375 -35.40 9.01 27.95
C ALA A 375 -36.93 8.88 28.12
N LEU A 376 -37.40 7.93 28.96
CA LEU A 376 -38.82 7.75 29.25
C LEU A 376 -39.43 9.00 29.92
N ALA A 377 -38.73 9.62 30.87
CA ALA A 377 -39.19 10.85 31.52
C ALA A 377 -39.23 12.05 30.56
N MET A 378 -38.28 12.15 29.64
CA MET A 378 -38.28 13.18 28.60
C MET A 378 -39.48 13.02 27.66
N ASP A 379 -39.82 11.80 27.23
CA ASP A 379 -40.96 11.54 26.34
C ASP A 379 -42.31 11.80 27.03
N LEU A 380 -42.47 11.39 28.29
CA LEU A 380 -43.66 11.72 29.10
C LEU A 380 -43.87 13.23 29.26
N ASN A 381 -42.80 13.98 29.57
CA ASN A 381 -42.85 15.44 29.66
C ASN A 381 -43.16 16.07 28.28
N MET A 382 -42.55 15.59 27.20
CA MET A 382 -42.79 16.07 25.84
C MET A 382 -44.26 15.85 25.42
N LYS A 383 -44.80 14.64 25.63
CA LYS A 383 -46.20 14.29 25.32
C LYS A 383 -47.22 15.15 26.10
N ALA A 384 -46.91 15.48 27.36
CA ALA A 384 -47.73 16.38 28.18
C ALA A 384 -47.66 17.86 27.74
N LEU A 385 -46.57 18.28 27.07
CA LEU A 385 -46.38 19.62 26.51
C LEU A 385 -46.99 19.78 25.11
N MET A 386 -46.94 18.75 24.27
CA MET A 386 -47.47 18.76 22.90
C MET A 386 -48.92 19.23 22.81
N SER A 387 -49.79 18.82 23.75
CA SER A 387 -51.21 19.24 23.81
C SER A 387 -51.43 20.64 24.43
N LYS A 388 -50.39 21.26 24.99
CA LYS A 388 -50.47 22.52 25.74
C LYS A 388 -49.78 23.70 25.06
N ILE A 389 -48.84 23.44 24.15
CA ILE A 389 -48.17 24.48 23.35
C ILE A 389 -49.11 24.94 22.23
N THR A 390 -49.71 26.12 22.41
CA THR A 390 -50.45 26.82 21.35
C THR A 390 -49.89 28.24 21.18
N PRO A 391 -49.97 28.86 19.98
CA PRO A 391 -49.37 30.18 19.72
C PRO A 391 -49.79 31.26 20.73
N GLN A 392 -51.08 31.27 21.13
CA GLN A 392 -51.59 32.21 22.14
C GLN A 392 -50.96 31.99 23.53
N LYS A 393 -50.76 30.74 23.95
CA LYS A 393 -50.11 30.41 25.24
C LYS A 393 -48.62 30.74 25.20
N VAL A 394 -47.94 30.46 24.09
CA VAL A 394 -46.52 30.81 23.88
C VAL A 394 -46.34 32.34 23.91
N LEU A 395 -47.19 33.11 23.23
CA LEU A 395 -47.17 34.58 23.28
C LEU A 395 -47.43 35.13 24.69
N LYS A 396 -48.32 34.51 25.46
CA LYS A 396 -48.55 34.88 26.87
C LYS A 396 -47.32 34.58 27.74
N LEU A 397 -46.67 33.44 27.53
CA LEU A 397 -45.45 33.02 28.24
C LEU A 397 -44.25 33.94 27.93
N LEU A 398 -44.11 34.34 26.65
CA LEU A 398 -43.13 35.32 26.20
C LEU A 398 -43.39 36.69 26.83
N ARG A 399 -44.61 37.21 26.75
CA ARG A 399 -44.97 38.52 27.34
C ARG A 399 -44.71 38.57 28.86
N SER A 400 -44.97 37.48 29.59
CA SER A 400 -44.76 37.44 31.05
C SER A 400 -43.29 37.26 31.47
N ASN A 401 -42.41 36.83 30.57
CA ASN A 401 -40.98 36.59 30.88
C ASN A 401 -40.02 37.46 30.06
N LEU A 402 -40.52 38.32 29.15
CA LEU A 402 -39.71 39.24 28.34
C LEU A 402 -38.85 40.15 29.22
N THR A 403 -39.40 40.59 30.37
CA THR A 403 -38.71 41.41 31.38
C THR A 403 -37.61 40.67 32.15
N LYS A 404 -37.53 39.34 32.01
CA LYS A 404 -36.47 38.49 32.60
C LYS A 404 -35.39 38.08 31.61
N VAL A 405 -35.54 38.44 30.32
CA VAL A 405 -34.51 38.17 29.30
C VAL A 405 -33.36 39.16 29.51
N PRO A 406 -32.10 38.71 29.66
CA PRO A 406 -30.97 39.61 29.85
C PRO A 406 -30.75 40.47 28.60
N THR A 407 -30.37 41.74 28.80
CA THR A 407 -30.16 42.74 27.72
C THR A 407 -28.94 42.46 26.85
N LYS A 408 -28.05 41.54 27.26
CA LYS A 408 -26.96 40.99 26.44
C LYS A 408 -27.08 39.47 26.39
N MET A 409 -26.80 38.89 25.24
CA MET A 409 -26.90 37.44 25.01
C MET A 409 -25.85 36.69 25.86
N PRO A 410 -26.25 35.71 26.69
CA PRO A 410 -25.31 34.94 27.50
C PRO A 410 -24.41 34.05 26.64
N ALA A 411 -23.11 33.97 26.97
CA ALA A 411 -22.12 33.19 26.20
C ALA A 411 -22.51 31.71 26.03
N TYR A 412 -23.10 31.09 27.06
CA TYR A 412 -23.63 29.72 27.00
C TYR A 412 -24.77 29.57 25.99
N PHE A 413 -25.63 30.58 25.86
CA PHE A 413 -26.67 30.57 24.83
C PHE A 413 -26.02 30.69 23.44
N THR A 414 -25.04 31.57 23.27
CA THR A 414 -24.30 31.72 22.00
C THR A 414 -23.61 30.42 21.56
N SER A 415 -23.08 29.61 22.48
CA SER A 415 -22.41 28.34 22.14
C SER A 415 -23.38 27.18 21.86
N VAL A 416 -24.61 27.23 22.36
CA VAL A 416 -25.61 26.14 22.24
C VAL A 416 -26.76 26.49 21.27
N TYR A 417 -26.89 27.75 20.86
CA TYR A 417 -27.97 28.22 20.00
C TYR A 417 -27.82 27.74 18.54
N ILE A 418 -28.75 26.89 18.13
CA ILE A 418 -28.91 26.44 16.74
C ILE A 418 -30.07 27.23 16.12
N PRO A 419 -29.85 28.03 15.05
CA PRO A 419 -30.92 28.75 14.38
C PRO A 419 -31.99 27.78 13.84
N MET A 420 -33.24 27.97 14.25
CA MET A 420 -34.35 27.18 13.72
C MET A 420 -34.66 27.63 12.29
N GLY A 421 -34.34 26.77 11.32
CA GLY A 421 -34.72 26.97 9.92
C GLY A 421 -36.24 26.97 9.70
N ARG A 422 -36.69 27.23 8.46
CA ARG A 422 -38.10 27.12 8.08
C ARG A 422 -38.56 25.66 8.16
N LYS A 423 -39.14 25.30 9.30
CA LYS A 423 -39.79 24.02 9.61
C LYS A 423 -41.32 24.18 9.59
N SER A 424 -42.06 23.08 9.55
CA SER A 424 -43.52 23.13 9.69
C SER A 424 -43.93 23.54 11.11
N ASP A 425 -45.16 24.04 11.29
CA ASP A 425 -45.65 24.42 12.63
C ASP A 425 -45.68 23.23 13.59
N GLU A 426 -45.99 22.03 13.11
CA GLU A 426 -45.95 20.80 13.91
C GLU A 426 -44.53 20.41 14.34
N GLU A 427 -43.55 20.51 13.42
CA GLU A 427 -42.13 20.28 13.72
C GLU A 427 -41.59 21.30 14.73
N MET A 428 -42.02 22.56 14.64
CA MET A 428 -41.66 23.60 15.60
C MET A 428 -42.27 23.34 16.98
N VAL A 429 -43.53 22.90 17.05
CA VAL A 429 -44.17 22.50 18.31
C VAL A 429 -43.47 21.29 18.94
N GLN A 430 -43.12 20.27 18.15
CA GLN A 430 -42.35 19.11 18.63
C GLN A 430 -40.96 19.49 19.15
N LEU A 431 -40.23 20.34 18.43
CA LEU A 431 -38.90 20.79 18.83
C LEU A 431 -38.95 21.64 20.12
N LEU A 432 -39.94 22.53 20.23
CA LEU A 432 -40.15 23.32 21.44
C LEU A 432 -40.59 22.46 22.63
N ALA A 433 -41.50 21.50 22.41
CA ALA A 433 -41.92 20.55 23.42
C ALA A 433 -40.74 19.71 23.94
N ARG A 434 -39.86 19.23 23.06
CA ARG A 434 -38.66 18.46 23.42
C ARG A 434 -37.67 19.28 24.25
N ARG A 435 -37.37 20.51 23.84
CA ARG A 435 -36.46 21.41 24.59
C ARG A 435 -37.04 21.85 25.94
N MET A 436 -38.35 22.08 26.02
CA MET A 436 -39.02 22.35 27.29
C MET A 436 -39.06 21.11 28.19
N ALA A 437 -39.26 19.90 27.62
CA ALA A 437 -39.23 18.64 28.37
C ALA A 437 -37.85 18.35 28.97
N GLU A 438 -36.78 18.55 28.20
CA GLU A 438 -35.38 18.44 28.63
C GLU A 438 -35.09 19.36 29.83
N GLN A 439 -35.47 20.64 29.75
CA GLN A 439 -35.33 21.59 30.86
C GLN A 439 -36.24 21.24 32.06
N MET A 440 -37.44 20.71 31.82
CA MET A 440 -38.33 20.25 32.88
C MET A 440 -37.78 19.01 33.61
N VAL A 441 -37.16 18.06 32.91
CA VAL A 441 -36.46 16.93 33.56
C VAL A 441 -35.27 17.43 34.38
N ALA A 442 -34.45 18.33 33.83
CA ALA A 442 -33.32 18.93 34.55
C ALA A 442 -33.75 19.72 35.81
N ALA A 443 -34.91 20.39 35.75
CA ALA A 443 -35.50 21.09 36.89
C ALA A 443 -36.31 20.18 37.84
N SER A 444 -36.42 18.87 37.55
CA SER A 444 -37.26 17.90 38.28
C SER A 444 -38.76 18.27 38.36
N VAL A 445 -39.30 18.88 37.31
CA VAL A 445 -40.71 19.30 37.20
C VAL A 445 -41.45 18.47 36.14
N GLY A 446 -42.71 18.14 36.41
CA GLY A 446 -43.61 17.48 35.45
C GLY A 446 -43.79 15.97 35.68
N PRO A 447 -44.59 15.30 34.82
CA PRO A 447 -44.91 13.88 34.98
C PRO A 447 -43.71 12.93 34.83
N GLY A 448 -42.69 13.27 34.04
CA GLY A 448 -41.51 12.42 33.82
C GLY A 448 -40.72 12.14 35.11
N PRO A 449 -40.26 13.18 35.85
CA PRO A 449 -39.62 13.01 37.16
C PRO A 449 -40.49 12.29 38.19
N ALA A 450 -41.81 12.45 38.15
CA ALA A 450 -42.73 11.73 39.03
C ALA A 450 -42.78 10.22 38.74
N GLU A 451 -42.78 9.82 37.46
CA GLU A 451 -42.72 8.39 37.08
C GLU A 451 -41.34 7.77 37.38
N ILE A 452 -40.23 8.52 37.26
CA ILE A 452 -38.90 8.08 37.74
C ILE A 452 -38.94 7.83 39.25
N ALA A 453 -39.51 8.75 40.03
CA ALA A 453 -39.63 8.59 41.48
C ALA A 453 -40.51 7.37 41.83
N ARG A 454 -41.61 7.16 41.10
CA ARG A 454 -42.50 6.01 41.29
C ARG A 454 -41.79 4.69 40.99
N ARG A 455 -41.08 4.58 39.86
CA ARG A 455 -40.33 3.35 39.52
C ARG A 455 -39.15 3.09 40.45
N LYS A 456 -38.46 4.12 40.92
CA LYS A 456 -37.44 3.96 41.96
C LYS A 456 -38.03 3.49 43.30
N ALA A 457 -39.24 3.92 43.65
CA ALA A 457 -39.96 3.40 44.81
C ALA A 457 -40.45 1.94 44.61
N GLU A 458 -40.83 1.55 43.38
CA GLU A 458 -41.13 0.17 43.01
C GLU A 458 -39.87 -0.73 43.03
N GLU A 459 -38.73 -0.27 42.51
CA GLU A 459 -37.44 -0.98 42.64
C GLU A 459 -36.99 -1.10 44.11
N GLN A 460 -37.16 -0.05 44.92
CA GLN A 460 -36.84 -0.11 46.35
C GLN A 460 -37.79 -1.02 47.14
N SER A 461 -39.07 -1.10 46.78
CA SER A 461 -39.99 -2.05 47.42
C SER A 461 -39.68 -3.50 47.02
N LEU A 462 -39.32 -3.75 45.76
CA LEU A 462 -38.80 -5.05 45.29
C LEU A 462 -37.48 -5.44 45.97
N ALA A 463 -36.54 -4.51 46.11
CA ALA A 463 -35.28 -4.74 46.81
C ALA A 463 -35.51 -5.06 48.30
N ASN A 464 -36.45 -4.37 48.95
CA ASN A 464 -36.84 -4.67 50.34
C ASN A 464 -37.58 -6.02 50.46
N LEU A 465 -38.38 -6.41 49.47
CA LEU A 465 -38.99 -7.75 49.40
C LEU A 465 -37.95 -8.87 49.27
N MET A 466 -36.88 -8.65 48.50
CA MET A 466 -35.76 -9.59 48.41
C MET A 466 -34.88 -9.60 49.66
N LYS A 467 -34.88 -8.53 50.47
CA LYS A 467 -34.08 -8.44 51.71
C LYS A 467 -34.77 -9.09 52.92
N ASN A 468 -36.09 -9.23 52.91
CA ASN A 468 -36.87 -9.80 54.02
C ASN A 468 -36.92 -11.34 54.03
N SER A 469 -35.97 -12.04 53.41
CA SER A 469 -35.87 -13.50 53.41
C SER A 469 -34.59 -14.06 54.06
N GLN A 470 -34.05 -13.36 55.07
CA GLN A 470 -33.33 -13.95 56.21
C GLN A 470 -33.35 -12.98 57.41
N PRO A 471 -33.51 -13.45 58.66
CA PRO A 471 -33.74 -12.57 59.81
C PRO A 471 -32.46 -12.09 60.50
N ASP A 472 -32.46 -10.79 60.81
CA ASP A 472 -32.03 -10.12 62.05
C ASP A 472 -30.79 -10.62 62.83
N ASP A 473 -29.83 -9.71 63.02
CA ASP A 473 -29.82 -8.98 64.30
C ASP A 473 -29.24 -7.55 64.15
N SER A 474 -29.65 -6.63 65.03
CA SER A 474 -29.38 -5.18 64.99
C SER A 474 -28.18 -4.78 65.90
N ASP A 475 -27.75 -3.53 66.14
CA ASP A 475 -28.39 -2.20 66.04
C ASP A 475 -27.36 -1.06 66.07
N ALA A 476 -27.73 0.12 65.51
CA ALA A 476 -27.41 1.50 65.98
C ALA A 476 -27.51 2.56 64.85
N GLN A 477 -28.32 3.60 65.05
CA GLN A 477 -28.77 4.57 64.02
C GLN A 477 -28.04 5.95 64.05
N PRO A 478 -28.01 6.70 62.92
CA PRO A 478 -27.48 8.07 62.82
C PRO A 478 -28.55 9.19 62.64
N ILE A 479 -28.33 10.38 63.26
CA ILE A 479 -29.17 11.60 63.18
C ILE A 479 -28.30 12.87 63.45
N SER A 480 -28.43 14.08 62.86
CA SER A 480 -28.89 14.53 61.53
C SER A 480 -28.59 16.05 61.30
N SER A 481 -28.32 16.50 60.05
CA SER A 481 -29.07 17.54 59.29
C SER A 481 -28.61 19.04 59.32
N VAL A 482 -29.16 19.82 58.35
CA VAL A 482 -29.17 21.32 58.17
C VAL A 482 -27.86 21.94 57.60
N LEU A 483 -27.75 22.26 56.30
CA LEU A 483 -28.12 23.53 55.57
C LEU A 483 -27.27 24.77 56.03
N THR A 484 -26.74 25.69 55.19
CA THR A 484 -27.31 26.30 53.97
C THR A 484 -26.24 27.04 53.09
N ARG A 485 -26.56 27.27 51.79
CA ARG A 485 -25.98 28.17 50.73
C ARG A 485 -25.26 29.45 51.26
N GLY A 486 -24.13 29.97 50.73
CA GLY A 486 -23.78 30.45 49.35
C GLY A 486 -24.12 31.97 49.16
N PRO A 487 -23.62 32.77 48.16
CA PRO A 487 -22.58 32.59 47.10
C PRO A 487 -21.70 33.86 46.75
N SER A 488 -20.90 33.80 45.67
CA SER A 488 -20.56 34.88 44.68
C SER A 488 -19.45 35.98 44.87
N LEU A 489 -18.42 35.87 44.00
CA LEU A 489 -17.96 36.81 42.94
C LEU A 489 -17.35 38.23 43.19
N THR A 490 -16.08 38.35 42.76
CA THR A 490 -15.44 39.41 41.91
C THR A 490 -15.28 40.88 42.33
N ALA A 491 -14.00 41.32 42.45
CA ALA A 491 -13.34 42.42 41.69
C ALA A 491 -11.80 42.30 41.97
N GLN A 492 -10.85 42.18 41.04
CA GLN A 492 -10.50 42.92 39.81
C GLN A 492 -9.78 44.26 40.07
N GLN A 493 -8.46 44.32 39.84
CA GLN A 493 -7.74 45.22 38.89
C GLN A 493 -6.21 45.37 39.14
N HIS A 494 -5.41 45.21 38.06
CA HIS A 494 -4.30 46.07 37.56
C HIS A 494 -3.13 46.55 38.49
N LYS A 495 -1.87 46.73 38.02
CA LYS A 495 -1.16 46.45 36.74
C LYS A 495 0.37 46.68 36.91
N GLU A 496 1.18 46.13 35.99
CA GLU A 496 2.45 46.69 35.43
C GLU A 496 3.59 47.18 36.38
N THR A 497 4.72 46.45 36.50
CA THR A 497 5.97 46.41 35.67
C THR A 497 7.04 47.43 36.08
N MET A 498 8.29 46.96 36.23
CA MET A 498 9.49 47.41 35.49
C MET A 498 10.71 46.56 35.90
N GLU A 499 11.67 46.42 34.97
CA GLU A 499 13.04 45.89 35.17
C GLU A 499 13.89 46.95 35.96
N ASP A 500 15.14 46.77 36.39
CA ASP A 500 16.28 45.96 35.92
C ASP A 500 17.38 45.84 37.04
N ASP A 501 18.55 45.31 36.67
CA ASP A 501 19.89 45.36 37.32
C ASP A 501 20.26 44.32 38.41
N GLY A 502 21.32 43.54 38.14
CA GLY A 502 22.18 42.91 39.17
C GLY A 502 22.74 41.51 38.86
N GLU A 503 23.86 41.42 38.16
CA GLU A 503 24.57 40.14 37.88
C GLU A 503 25.46 39.63 39.04
N ALA A 504 25.93 38.38 38.88
CA ALA A 504 27.22 37.82 39.35
C ALA A 504 27.41 37.30 40.80
N SER A 505 27.29 35.97 40.91
CA SER A 505 28.38 35.00 41.24
C SER A 505 28.97 34.80 42.66
N ASP A 506 29.29 33.52 42.89
CA ASP A 506 30.35 32.92 43.73
C ASP A 506 30.13 32.61 45.23
N GLU A 507 29.95 31.31 45.48
CA GLU A 507 30.76 30.37 46.32
C GLU A 507 31.30 30.76 47.73
N GLU A 508 31.03 29.83 48.68
CA GLU A 508 31.75 29.54 49.96
C GLU A 508 31.81 30.69 51.02
N GLU A 509 31.89 30.50 52.35
CA GLU A 509 32.30 29.40 53.25
C GLU A 509 31.40 29.29 54.53
N LYS A 510 31.69 28.33 55.42
CA LYS A 510 31.28 28.30 56.87
C LYS A 510 32.32 29.11 57.72
N PRO A 511 32.31 29.22 59.09
CA PRO A 511 31.51 28.57 60.16
C PRO A 511 31.15 29.45 61.43
N HIS A 512 30.69 28.78 62.51
CA HIS A 512 30.50 29.19 63.94
C HIS A 512 29.20 29.95 64.35
N VAL A 513 28.44 29.71 65.45
CA VAL A 513 28.63 29.15 66.85
C VAL A 513 29.08 30.25 67.86
N ILE A 514 28.48 30.50 69.05
CA ILE A 514 27.82 29.68 70.11
C ILE A 514 26.56 30.38 70.75
N SER A 515 25.90 29.72 71.74
CA SER A 515 25.26 30.25 72.99
C SER A 515 23.74 30.54 73.02
N ASP A 516 22.97 30.28 74.10
CA ASP A 516 23.23 29.50 75.34
C ASP A 516 21.92 29.05 76.05
N THR A 517 22.03 28.04 76.95
CA THR A 517 21.19 27.60 78.11
C THR A 517 19.75 28.14 78.31
N GLN A 518 18.74 27.38 78.77
CA GLN A 518 18.61 26.52 79.99
C GLN A 518 17.46 25.48 79.75
N GLU A 519 17.16 24.40 80.50
CA GLU A 519 17.74 23.73 81.70
C GLU A 519 17.21 22.25 81.80
N THR A 520 17.63 21.47 82.80
CA THR A 520 17.10 20.13 83.15
C THR A 520 17.09 19.88 84.67
N PRO A 521 16.27 18.94 85.18
CA PRO A 521 16.49 18.30 86.48
C PRO A 521 17.02 16.86 86.35
N GLU A 522 18.22 16.58 86.87
CA GLU A 522 18.76 15.21 87.08
C GLU A 522 18.36 14.66 88.46
N VAL A 523 17.98 13.37 88.55
CA VAL A 523 18.46 12.48 89.64
C VAL A 523 18.57 11.04 89.12
N PHE A 524 19.79 10.58 88.85
CA PHE A 524 20.41 9.30 89.29
C PHE A 524 21.63 8.97 88.40
N LYS A 525 22.82 8.97 89.01
CA LYS A 525 24.08 8.46 88.43
C LYS A 525 24.58 7.29 89.27
N ALA A 526 24.94 6.16 88.64
CA ALA A 526 25.87 5.19 89.23
C ALA A 526 26.45 4.19 88.19
N THR A 527 27.75 4.36 87.91
CA THR A 527 28.80 3.32 87.73
C THR A 527 28.73 2.28 86.59
N ASP A 528 29.82 2.25 85.82
CA ASP A 528 30.25 1.13 84.98
C ASP A 528 30.43 -0.18 85.77
N LYS A 529 29.75 -1.24 85.31
CA LYS A 529 30.22 -2.63 85.37
C LYS A 529 29.74 -3.36 84.11
N ALA A 530 30.63 -4.10 83.47
CA ALA A 530 30.26 -4.95 82.33
C ALA A 530 29.29 -6.05 82.79
N PHE A 531 28.11 -6.12 82.15
CA PHE A 531 27.17 -7.22 82.35
C PHE A 531 27.64 -8.46 81.55
N HIS A 532 28.15 -9.47 82.23
CA HIS A 532 28.44 -10.77 81.62
C HIS A 532 27.13 -11.57 81.45
N VAL A 533 26.45 -11.35 80.32
CA VAL A 533 25.15 -11.98 80.01
C VAL A 533 25.20 -13.52 80.09
N ASN A 534 26.36 -14.13 79.80
CA ASN A 534 26.57 -15.58 79.89
C ASN A 534 26.49 -16.17 81.30
N GLU A 535 26.53 -15.37 82.38
CA GLU A 535 26.44 -15.87 83.76
C GLU A 535 24.99 -15.92 84.31
N ILE A 536 24.02 -15.35 83.59
CA ILE A 536 22.63 -15.18 84.06
C ILE A 536 21.61 -15.89 83.14
N THR A 537 22.04 -16.41 81.99
CA THR A 537 21.16 -17.11 81.04
C THR A 537 21.53 -18.59 80.92
N GLU A 538 20.58 -19.49 81.21
CA GLU A 538 20.70 -20.90 80.86
C GLU A 538 20.76 -21.06 79.32
N PRO A 539 21.59 -21.99 78.79
CA PRO A 539 21.63 -22.24 77.35
C PRO A 539 20.33 -22.91 76.90
N ILE A 540 19.51 -22.16 76.18
CA ILE A 540 18.28 -22.65 75.55
C ILE A 540 18.63 -23.88 74.67
N LEU A 541 17.89 -25.00 74.84
CA LEU A 541 18.06 -26.19 74.01
C LEU A 541 17.93 -25.85 72.52
N ASN A 542 18.69 -26.54 71.67
CA ASN A 542 18.82 -26.14 70.26
C ASN A 542 17.48 -26.08 69.49
N ASP A 543 16.51 -26.93 69.80
CA ASP A 543 15.16 -26.89 69.20
C ASP A 543 14.34 -25.68 69.71
N ASP A 544 14.37 -25.40 71.01
CA ASP A 544 13.70 -24.24 71.60
C ASP A 544 14.32 -22.91 71.15
N ARG A 545 15.62 -22.90 70.83
CA ARG A 545 16.32 -21.73 70.30
C ARG A 545 15.79 -21.33 68.93
N GLY A 546 15.44 -22.29 68.07
CA GLY A 546 14.79 -22.02 66.80
C GLY A 546 13.41 -21.39 66.97
N ASN A 547 12.60 -21.94 67.87
CA ASN A 547 11.27 -21.42 68.20
C ASN A 547 11.32 -20.02 68.87
N ALA A 548 12.29 -19.78 69.75
CA ALA A 548 12.50 -18.48 70.38
C ALA A 548 12.93 -17.42 69.34
N ILE A 549 13.84 -17.75 68.42
CA ILE A 549 14.24 -16.84 67.33
C ILE A 549 13.07 -16.58 66.38
N LEU A 550 12.27 -17.59 66.04
CA LEU A 550 11.04 -17.42 65.25
C LEU A 550 10.03 -16.52 65.96
N SER A 551 9.89 -16.62 67.29
CA SER A 551 9.03 -15.74 68.09
C SER A 551 9.53 -14.29 68.02
N ILE A 552 10.82 -14.06 68.27
CA ILE A 552 11.46 -12.74 68.18
C ILE A 552 11.28 -12.13 66.78
N VAL A 553 11.48 -12.91 65.71
CA VAL A 553 11.31 -12.40 64.35
C VAL A 553 9.84 -12.13 63.99
N ASN A 554 8.89 -12.92 64.50
CA ASN A 554 7.47 -12.59 64.34
C ASN A 554 7.06 -11.33 65.11
N GLU A 555 7.61 -11.09 66.31
CA GLU A 555 7.40 -9.87 67.08
C GLU A 555 8.04 -8.64 66.40
N LEU A 556 9.24 -8.81 65.83
CA LEU A 556 9.93 -7.78 65.05
C LEU A 556 9.12 -7.40 63.79
N ILE A 557 8.64 -8.41 63.04
CA ILE A 557 7.76 -8.26 61.87
C ILE A 557 6.41 -7.61 62.23
N SER A 558 5.86 -7.88 63.41
CA SER A 558 4.57 -7.32 63.83
C SER A 558 4.67 -5.84 64.25
N ASN A 559 5.88 -5.34 64.54
CA ASN A 559 6.15 -3.95 64.92
C ASN A 559 6.65 -3.06 63.76
N ASP A 560 6.69 -3.60 62.53
CA ASP A 560 7.22 -2.98 61.30
C ASP A 560 6.88 -1.48 61.15
N GLY A 561 5.58 -1.14 61.22
CA GLY A 561 5.09 0.22 61.04
C GLY A 561 5.58 1.25 62.08
N ASN A 562 6.04 0.82 63.27
CA ASN A 562 6.63 1.71 64.26
C ASN A 562 8.14 1.89 64.04
N VAL A 563 8.83 0.87 63.51
CA VAL A 563 10.28 0.87 63.32
C VAL A 563 10.68 1.61 62.03
N LEU A 564 9.87 1.54 60.98
CA LEU A 564 10.10 2.27 59.72
C LEU A 564 9.85 3.78 59.83
N ASN A 565 8.98 4.21 60.75
CA ASN A 565 8.71 5.64 61.01
C ASN A 565 9.78 6.31 61.88
N ALA A 566 10.58 5.54 62.61
CA ALA A 566 11.81 5.99 63.23
C ALA A 566 12.97 5.81 62.22
N SER A 567 14.06 6.58 62.35
CA SER A 567 15.21 6.55 61.43
C SER A 567 16.09 5.26 61.50
N GLY A 568 15.51 4.13 61.89
CA GLY A 568 16.17 2.85 62.20
C GLY A 568 16.06 1.76 61.13
N GLU A 569 15.39 2.02 60.00
CA GLU A 569 15.15 1.07 58.89
C GLU A 569 16.39 0.25 58.48
N TYR A 570 17.56 0.89 58.36
CA TYR A 570 18.80 0.20 58.00
C TYR A 570 19.19 -0.90 59.01
N LEU A 571 19.02 -0.66 60.31
CA LEU A 571 19.32 -1.64 61.35
C LEU A 571 18.29 -2.78 61.37
N TYR A 572 17.01 -2.45 61.17
CA TYR A 572 15.93 -3.42 61.06
C TYR A 572 16.16 -4.41 59.90
N HIS A 573 16.41 -3.89 58.69
CA HIS A 573 16.76 -4.71 57.52
C HIS A 573 18.01 -5.56 57.76
N LYS A 574 19.07 -4.98 58.37
CA LYS A 574 20.31 -5.69 58.69
C LYS A 574 20.13 -6.82 59.71
N CYS A 575 19.23 -6.66 60.67
CA CYS A 575 18.89 -7.72 61.62
C CYS A 575 18.13 -8.87 60.93
N LEU A 576 17.08 -8.58 60.16
CA LEU A 576 16.31 -9.59 59.43
C LEU A 576 17.18 -10.41 58.46
N ILE A 577 18.05 -9.76 57.68
CA ILE A 577 18.99 -10.44 56.79
C ILE A 577 19.96 -11.31 57.59
N ARG A 578 20.54 -10.82 58.69
CA ARG A 578 21.44 -11.63 59.54
C ARG A 578 20.74 -12.83 60.16
N PHE A 579 19.46 -12.71 60.53
CA PHE A 579 18.67 -13.85 61.00
C PHE A 579 18.42 -14.88 59.89
N ALA A 580 18.03 -14.45 58.69
CA ALA A 580 17.82 -15.33 57.54
C ALA A 580 19.11 -16.07 57.11
N VAL A 581 20.24 -15.37 57.16
CA VAL A 581 21.54 -15.82 56.63
C VAL A 581 22.39 -16.59 57.65
N LYS A 582 22.56 -16.08 58.88
CA LYS A 582 23.49 -16.68 59.87
C LYS A 582 22.88 -17.78 60.74
N VAL A 583 21.54 -17.90 60.83
CA VAL A 583 20.89 -18.87 61.73
C VAL A 583 20.60 -20.21 61.04
N GLY A 584 20.51 -20.25 59.70
CA GLY A 584 20.44 -21.51 58.94
C GLY A 584 19.14 -22.31 59.11
N ILE A 585 18.05 -21.69 59.60
CA ILE A 585 16.75 -22.34 59.78
C ILE A 585 15.86 -22.01 58.58
N ASP A 586 15.46 -23.03 57.80
CA ASP A 586 14.62 -22.82 56.61
C ASP A 586 13.24 -22.24 56.93
N ALA A 587 12.59 -22.68 58.01
CA ALA A 587 11.32 -22.12 58.46
C ALA A 587 11.39 -20.60 58.75
N LEU A 588 12.56 -20.10 59.15
CA LEU A 588 12.81 -18.67 59.38
C LEU A 588 13.02 -17.92 58.06
N ARG A 589 13.78 -18.52 57.12
CA ARG A 589 13.97 -17.99 55.76
C ARG A 589 12.64 -17.90 55.02
N ASP A 590 11.81 -18.95 55.07
CA ASP A 590 10.49 -18.98 54.44
C ASP A 590 9.50 -17.99 55.10
N ARG A 591 9.57 -17.77 56.43
CA ARG A 591 8.76 -16.75 57.10
C ARG A 591 9.13 -15.33 56.68
N ILE A 592 10.43 -15.02 56.60
CA ILE A 592 10.93 -13.71 56.16
C ILE A 592 10.62 -13.50 54.67
N MET A 593 10.82 -14.52 53.83
CA MET A 593 10.42 -14.54 52.42
C MET A 593 8.93 -14.22 52.27
N LYS A 594 8.05 -14.92 53.00
CA LYS A 594 6.60 -14.67 52.97
C LYS A 594 6.26 -13.23 53.36
N TYR A 595 6.89 -12.70 54.42
CA TYR A 595 6.68 -11.32 54.88
C TYR A 595 7.13 -10.25 53.85
N ILE A 596 8.21 -10.51 53.10
CA ILE A 596 8.62 -9.66 51.97
C ILE A 596 7.60 -9.75 50.83
N LEU A 597 7.10 -10.95 50.53
CA LEU A 597 6.09 -11.16 49.48
C LEU A 597 4.71 -10.59 49.85
N GLU A 598 4.38 -10.45 51.15
CA GLU A 598 3.12 -9.84 51.62
C GLU A 598 2.99 -8.34 51.23
N ASP A 599 4.10 -7.59 51.09
CA ASP A 599 4.13 -6.25 50.48
C ASP A 599 5.42 -6.04 49.67
N ILE A 600 5.38 -6.50 48.43
CA ILE A 600 6.47 -6.34 47.46
C ILE A 600 6.72 -4.86 47.12
N GLY A 601 5.72 -3.98 47.27
CA GLY A 601 5.81 -2.59 46.88
C GLY A 601 6.76 -1.77 47.76
N THR A 602 6.69 -1.97 49.07
CA THR A 602 7.57 -1.27 50.04
C THR A 602 8.79 -2.11 50.44
N ARG A 603 8.66 -3.44 50.52
CA ARG A 603 9.71 -4.31 51.12
C ARG A 603 10.72 -4.88 50.12
N ALA A 604 10.65 -4.52 48.84
CA ALA A 604 11.57 -5.06 47.84
C ALA A 604 13.04 -4.79 48.16
N GLU A 605 13.39 -3.64 48.75
CA GLU A 605 14.78 -3.33 49.09
C GLU A 605 15.38 -4.33 50.09
N LEU A 606 14.56 -4.89 50.98
CA LEU A 606 14.97 -5.97 51.89
C LEU A 606 15.35 -7.25 51.12
N ALA A 607 14.64 -7.57 50.03
CA ALA A 607 14.99 -8.69 49.14
C ALA A 607 16.33 -8.46 48.42
N PHE A 608 16.51 -7.29 47.79
CA PHE A 608 17.76 -6.93 47.11
C PHE A 608 18.96 -7.00 48.07
N ARG A 609 18.82 -6.42 49.28
CA ARG A 609 19.86 -6.45 50.31
C ARG A 609 20.15 -7.87 50.82
N TRP A 610 19.14 -8.75 50.95
CA TRP A 610 19.34 -10.16 51.31
C TRP A 610 20.11 -10.90 50.21
N ILE A 611 19.67 -10.81 48.95
CA ILE A 611 20.33 -11.47 47.80
C ILE A 611 21.78 -11.02 47.65
N TYR A 612 22.08 -9.74 47.88
CA TYR A 612 23.45 -9.23 47.88
C TYR A 612 24.31 -9.84 49.00
N GLU A 613 23.76 -10.01 50.21
CA GLU A 613 24.51 -10.55 51.35
C GLU A 613 24.76 -12.07 51.22
N GLU A 614 23.83 -12.83 50.62
CA GLU A 614 24.04 -14.23 50.22
C GLU A 614 25.16 -14.34 49.17
N TYR A 615 25.16 -13.47 48.15
CA TYR A 615 26.24 -13.42 47.15
C TYR A 615 27.60 -13.07 47.78
N ALA A 616 27.62 -12.12 48.73
CA ALA A 616 28.84 -11.72 49.42
C ALA A 616 29.46 -12.85 50.25
N LEU A 617 28.64 -13.76 50.79
CA LEU A 617 29.09 -14.98 51.44
C LEU A 617 29.54 -16.04 50.43
N ALA A 618 28.75 -16.32 49.38
CA ALA A 618 29.09 -17.28 48.33
C ALA A 618 30.40 -16.94 47.57
N ARG A 619 30.82 -15.67 47.58
CA ARG A 619 32.13 -15.20 47.08
C ARG A 619 33.17 -14.90 48.17
N GLN A 620 32.89 -15.22 49.42
CA GLN A 620 33.79 -15.08 50.57
C GLN A 620 34.32 -13.65 50.80
N LEU A 621 33.58 -12.63 50.33
CA LEU A 621 33.97 -11.21 50.39
C LEU A 621 33.90 -10.62 51.81
N LYS A 622 33.25 -11.33 52.74
CA LYS A 622 33.12 -10.95 54.17
C LYS A 622 33.51 -12.12 55.07
N ARG A 623 34.81 -12.32 55.29
CA ARG A 623 35.31 -13.29 56.28
C ARG A 623 35.44 -12.62 57.65
N ASP A 624 34.61 -13.03 58.61
CA ASP A 624 34.97 -12.95 60.04
C ASP A 624 36.12 -13.95 60.27
N PRO A 625 37.24 -13.57 60.92
CA PRO A 625 38.41 -14.44 61.07
C PRO A 625 38.13 -15.79 61.78
N ASP A 626 37.10 -15.84 62.62
CA ASP A 626 36.83 -16.96 63.54
C ASP A 626 36.12 -18.17 62.92
N PHE A 627 35.77 -18.15 61.63
CA PHE A 627 35.13 -19.30 60.97
C PHE A 627 36.05 -20.04 59.98
N HIS A 628 36.38 -21.27 60.37
CA HIS A 628 36.94 -22.32 59.52
C HIS A 628 35.88 -23.42 59.32
N LEU A 629 35.01 -23.24 58.34
CA LEU A 629 34.41 -24.35 57.61
C LEU A 629 34.99 -24.37 56.19
N ALA A 630 35.10 -25.56 55.62
CA ALA A 630 35.65 -25.73 54.29
C ALA A 630 34.73 -25.11 53.22
N PRO A 631 35.27 -24.67 52.07
CA PRO A 631 34.45 -24.22 50.96
C PRO A 631 33.75 -25.41 50.31
N GLU A 632 32.58 -25.78 50.84
CA GLU A 632 31.69 -26.75 50.21
C GLU A 632 30.96 -26.09 49.04
N ALA A 633 30.71 -26.85 47.96
CA ALA A 633 30.08 -26.35 46.73
C ALA A 633 28.64 -25.83 46.93
N ASP A 634 28.09 -25.99 48.13
CA ASP A 634 26.75 -25.68 48.58
C ASP A 634 26.47 -24.16 48.67
N GLU A 635 27.49 -23.32 48.87
CA GLU A 635 27.29 -21.87 49.10
C GLU A 635 26.76 -21.12 47.87
N LEU A 636 27.22 -21.47 46.66
CA LEU A 636 26.70 -20.86 45.42
C LEU A 636 25.31 -21.40 45.06
N GLN A 637 25.01 -22.64 45.44
CA GLN A 637 23.69 -23.24 45.26
C GLN A 637 22.65 -22.56 46.16
N ARG A 638 22.99 -22.25 47.41
CA ARG A 638 22.13 -21.45 48.31
C ARG A 638 21.83 -20.06 47.78
N TYR A 639 22.79 -19.44 47.07
CA TYR A 639 22.55 -18.18 46.35
C TYR A 639 21.56 -18.35 45.19
N ASP A 640 21.73 -19.38 44.35
CA ASP A 640 20.82 -19.69 43.24
C ASP A 640 19.41 -20.00 43.75
N ASP A 641 19.27 -20.85 44.76
CA ASP A 641 17.98 -21.18 45.39
C ASP A 641 17.28 -19.94 45.97
N CYS A 642 18.03 -19.05 46.63
CA CYS A 642 17.50 -17.79 47.17
C CYS A 642 17.01 -16.88 46.04
N LEU A 643 17.85 -16.67 45.01
CA LEU A 643 17.54 -15.85 43.85
C LEU A 643 16.33 -16.41 43.06
N ALA A 644 16.30 -17.72 42.82
CA ALA A 644 15.21 -18.41 42.13
C ALA A 644 13.88 -18.32 42.90
N LYS A 645 13.90 -18.50 44.23
CA LYS A 645 12.72 -18.32 45.09
C LYS A 645 12.19 -16.88 45.03
N PHE A 646 13.07 -15.87 45.08
CA PHE A 646 12.66 -14.46 44.97
C PHE A 646 12.12 -14.10 43.58
N ILE A 647 12.80 -14.51 42.50
CA ILE A 647 12.33 -14.30 41.12
C ILE A 647 10.95 -14.91 40.94
N ARG A 648 10.77 -16.17 41.35
CA ARG A 648 9.48 -16.85 41.25
C ARG A 648 8.40 -16.18 42.11
N GLY A 649 8.72 -15.85 43.36
CA GLY A 649 7.81 -15.13 44.25
C GLY A 649 7.33 -13.79 43.68
N PHE A 650 8.22 -13.02 43.02
CA PHE A 650 7.86 -11.75 42.39
C PHE A 650 7.04 -11.91 41.10
N ILE A 651 7.22 -13.01 40.36
CA ILE A 651 6.43 -13.34 39.15
C ILE A 651 5.02 -13.78 39.54
N ASP A 652 4.93 -14.70 40.52
CA ASP A 652 3.68 -15.37 40.93
C ASP A 652 2.77 -14.49 41.79
N HIS A 653 3.28 -13.36 42.33
CA HIS A 653 2.53 -12.51 43.25
C HIS A 653 1.33 -11.78 42.62
N ALA A 654 0.28 -11.56 43.41
CA ALA A 654 -0.93 -10.85 42.99
C ALA A 654 -0.64 -9.40 42.52
N GLU A 655 0.17 -8.65 43.29
CA GLU A 655 0.60 -7.28 42.96
C GLU A 655 1.87 -7.23 42.08
N TYR A 656 1.94 -8.06 41.05
CA TYR A 656 3.08 -8.11 40.12
C TYR A 656 3.38 -6.73 39.49
N ARG A 657 4.67 -6.34 39.48
CA ARG A 657 5.18 -5.10 38.84
C ARG A 657 6.38 -5.42 37.93
N GLU A 658 6.21 -5.25 36.61
CA GLU A 658 7.25 -5.51 35.59
C GLU A 658 8.57 -4.80 35.87
N GLY A 659 8.50 -3.56 36.36
CA GLY A 659 9.67 -2.76 36.71
C GLY A 659 10.54 -3.38 37.79
N LEU A 660 9.94 -4.11 38.75
CA LEU A 660 10.66 -4.70 39.87
C LEU A 660 11.40 -5.98 39.48
N VAL A 661 10.75 -6.87 38.72
CA VAL A 661 11.42 -8.05 38.14
C VAL A 661 12.56 -7.59 37.22
N SER A 662 12.35 -6.51 36.45
CA SER A 662 13.40 -5.92 35.63
C SER A 662 14.58 -5.38 36.45
N ALA A 663 14.31 -4.67 37.56
CA ALA A 663 15.35 -4.19 38.47
C ALA A 663 16.11 -5.35 39.10
N LEU A 664 15.42 -6.41 39.57
CA LEU A 664 16.03 -7.59 40.16
C LEU A 664 17.13 -8.20 39.27
N TYR A 665 16.81 -8.53 38.02
CA TYR A 665 17.78 -9.08 37.08
C TYR A 665 18.91 -8.11 36.68
N LEU A 666 18.71 -6.79 36.78
CA LEU A 666 19.72 -5.77 36.43
C LEU A 666 20.63 -5.37 37.61
N GLU A 667 20.16 -5.53 38.85
CA GLU A 667 20.89 -5.13 40.05
C GLU A 667 21.61 -6.29 40.74
N VAL A 668 21.21 -7.56 40.52
CA VAL A 668 21.91 -8.69 41.14
C VAL A 668 23.39 -8.78 40.72
N PRO A 669 24.32 -9.19 41.61
CA PRO A 669 25.73 -9.27 41.24
C PRO A 669 26.07 -10.33 40.18
N LEU A 670 25.36 -11.46 40.17
CA LEU A 670 25.53 -12.56 39.23
C LEU A 670 24.16 -13.15 38.88
N VAL A 671 23.84 -13.26 37.60
CA VAL A 671 22.65 -14.01 37.15
C VAL A 671 23.09 -15.46 36.94
N THR A 672 22.45 -16.38 37.65
CA THR A 672 22.72 -17.83 37.61
C THR A 672 22.01 -18.52 36.44
N GLU A 673 22.42 -19.75 36.10
CA GLU A 673 21.70 -20.56 35.10
C GLU A 673 20.27 -20.88 35.54
N GLY A 674 20.04 -21.08 36.85
CA GLY A 674 18.71 -21.18 37.45
C GLY A 674 17.85 -19.95 37.14
N ALA A 675 18.37 -18.74 37.40
CA ALA A 675 17.69 -17.49 37.06
C ALA A 675 17.47 -17.32 35.53
N ILE A 676 18.43 -17.68 34.68
CA ILE A 676 18.24 -17.64 33.21
C ILE A 676 17.12 -18.62 32.79
N SER A 677 17.03 -19.80 33.41
CA SER A 677 15.97 -20.76 33.12
C SER A 677 14.57 -20.22 33.48
N LEU A 678 14.46 -19.43 34.55
CA LEU A 678 13.21 -18.79 34.98
C LEU A 678 12.72 -17.69 34.02
N LEU A 679 13.55 -17.20 33.09
CA LEU A 679 13.07 -16.32 32.02
C LEU A 679 12.07 -17.04 31.09
N HIS A 680 12.21 -18.35 30.87
CA HIS A 680 11.21 -19.14 30.14
C HIS A 680 9.87 -19.17 30.87
N TYR A 681 9.91 -19.39 32.19
CA TYR A 681 8.73 -19.37 33.06
C TYR A 681 8.04 -17.99 33.04
N TYR A 682 8.83 -16.91 33.18
CA TYR A 682 8.34 -15.54 33.15
C TYR A 682 7.62 -15.19 31.82
N CYS A 683 8.18 -15.63 30.69
CA CYS A 683 7.54 -15.48 29.38
C CYS A 683 6.24 -16.29 29.24
N ALA A 684 6.20 -17.51 29.78
CA ALA A 684 5.06 -18.42 29.64
C ALA A 684 3.85 -17.98 30.48
N GLU A 685 4.08 -17.61 31.75
CA GLU A 685 3.03 -17.43 32.77
C GLU A 685 2.56 -15.97 32.95
N ARG A 686 3.45 -14.97 32.82
CA ARG A 686 3.18 -13.62 33.35
C ARG A 686 3.27 -12.47 32.34
N SER A 687 4.44 -12.20 31.75
CA SER A 687 4.62 -11.08 30.83
C SER A 687 5.64 -11.37 29.73
N LEU A 688 5.13 -11.79 28.57
CA LEU A 688 5.92 -11.96 27.35
C LEU A 688 6.70 -10.70 26.97
N HIS A 689 6.03 -9.53 26.94
CA HIS A 689 6.67 -8.30 26.50
C HIS A 689 7.72 -7.79 27.50
N GLY A 690 7.41 -7.87 28.81
CA GLY A 690 8.32 -7.50 29.88
C GLY A 690 9.57 -8.39 29.91
N ALA A 691 9.40 -9.71 29.75
CA ALA A 691 10.50 -10.66 29.70
C ALA A 691 11.40 -10.46 28.46
N MET A 692 10.83 -10.26 27.28
CA MET A 692 11.60 -9.99 26.06
C MET A 692 12.37 -8.66 26.14
N ARG A 693 11.75 -7.62 26.71
CA ARG A 693 12.41 -6.33 26.98
C ARG A 693 13.52 -6.46 28.02
N LEU A 694 13.35 -7.32 29.02
CA LEU A 694 14.36 -7.62 30.02
C LEU A 694 15.55 -8.37 29.41
N ILE A 695 15.31 -9.38 28.55
CA ILE A 695 16.37 -10.06 27.79
C ILE A 695 17.16 -9.04 26.97
N GLN A 696 16.48 -8.16 26.21
CA GLN A 696 17.15 -7.09 25.45
C GLN A 696 18.04 -6.21 26.34
N LYS A 697 17.56 -5.81 27.53
CA LYS A 697 18.35 -5.02 28.48
C LYS A 697 19.54 -5.79 29.07
N LEU A 698 19.37 -7.06 29.44
CA LEU A 698 20.43 -7.91 29.99
C LEU A 698 21.57 -8.08 28.99
N VAL A 699 21.23 -8.37 27.73
CA VAL A 699 22.18 -8.52 26.63
C VAL A 699 22.98 -7.23 26.37
N THR A 700 22.39 -6.04 26.59
CA THR A 700 23.10 -4.75 26.47
C THR A 700 23.87 -4.31 27.72
N ALA A 701 23.43 -4.70 28.92
CA ALA A 701 23.91 -4.13 30.18
C ALA A 701 24.93 -5.03 30.93
N ARG A 702 25.05 -6.32 30.56
CA ARG A 702 25.90 -7.30 31.24
C ARG A 702 26.97 -7.88 30.31
N PRO A 703 28.18 -8.20 30.81
CA PRO A 703 29.13 -9.05 30.10
C PRO A 703 28.57 -10.49 29.96
N ASN A 704 29.10 -11.27 29.01
CA ASN A 704 28.61 -12.60 28.60
C ASN A 704 27.20 -12.58 27.97
N SER A 705 26.96 -11.62 27.08
CA SER A 705 25.69 -11.39 26.36
C SER A 705 25.10 -12.63 25.65
N VAL A 706 25.93 -13.60 25.26
CA VAL A 706 25.53 -14.89 24.65
C VAL A 706 24.60 -15.71 25.56
N GLN A 707 24.84 -15.77 26.87
CA GLN A 707 24.00 -16.58 27.77
C GLN A 707 22.60 -15.99 27.96
N TYR A 708 22.47 -14.66 27.89
CA TYR A 708 21.20 -13.96 28.07
C TYR A 708 20.30 -13.97 26.83
N ILE A 709 20.87 -14.16 25.63
CA ILE A 709 20.06 -14.28 24.40
C ILE A 709 19.55 -15.72 24.18
N THR A 710 20.19 -16.74 24.75
CA THR A 710 19.80 -18.16 24.59
C THR A 710 18.31 -18.42 24.86
N PRO A 711 17.67 -17.90 25.94
CA PRO A 711 16.23 -18.06 26.14
C PRO A 711 15.37 -17.48 25.00
N ALA A 712 15.74 -16.33 24.44
CA ALA A 712 15.03 -15.76 23.30
C ALA A 712 15.19 -16.62 22.03
N LEU A 713 16.38 -17.21 21.80
CA LEU A 713 16.64 -18.13 20.70
C LEU A 713 15.84 -19.44 20.84
N GLU A 714 15.85 -20.07 22.03
CA GLU A 714 15.06 -21.27 22.33
C GLU A 714 13.56 -21.00 22.11
N MET A 715 13.06 -19.85 22.58
CA MET A 715 11.66 -19.46 22.40
C MET A 715 11.23 -19.22 20.94
N THR A 716 12.15 -19.05 19.98
CA THR A 716 11.77 -19.00 18.55
C THR A 716 11.25 -20.34 18.00
N LEU A 717 11.49 -21.45 18.71
CA LEU A 717 11.00 -22.78 18.38
C LEU A 717 9.73 -23.16 19.16
N HIS A 718 9.23 -22.30 20.04
CA HIS A 718 8.09 -22.60 20.91
C HIS A 718 6.75 -22.72 20.12
N GLN A 719 5.86 -23.65 20.50
CA GLN A 719 4.60 -23.90 19.76
C GLN A 719 3.59 -22.75 19.84
N ARG A 720 3.52 -22.05 20.98
CA ARG A 720 2.75 -20.80 21.16
C ARG A 720 3.24 -19.69 20.22
N LYS A 721 2.41 -19.32 19.24
CA LYS A 721 2.71 -18.36 18.15
C LYS A 721 2.94 -16.92 18.64
N ASP A 722 2.31 -16.52 19.74
CA ASP A 722 2.51 -15.24 20.42
C ASP A 722 3.93 -15.12 20.97
N LEU A 723 4.36 -16.11 21.78
CA LEU A 723 5.72 -16.21 22.31
C LEU A 723 6.75 -16.22 21.18
N GLN A 724 6.52 -17.09 20.19
CA GLN A 724 7.41 -17.28 19.04
C GLN A 724 7.63 -15.97 18.24
N THR A 725 6.55 -15.24 17.95
CA THR A 725 6.62 -14.01 17.15
C THR A 725 7.39 -12.90 17.88
N GLN A 726 7.16 -12.72 19.18
CA GLN A 726 7.89 -11.74 19.99
C GLN A 726 9.36 -12.14 20.18
N ALA A 727 9.65 -13.43 20.39
CA ALA A 727 11.02 -13.94 20.48
C ALA A 727 11.83 -13.67 19.19
N VAL A 728 11.24 -13.97 18.02
CA VAL A 728 11.87 -13.68 16.71
C VAL A 728 12.08 -12.17 16.52
N GLN A 729 11.07 -11.33 16.81
CA GLN A 729 11.21 -9.86 16.73
C GLN A 729 12.32 -9.33 17.65
N THR A 730 12.50 -9.92 18.83
CA THR A 730 13.56 -9.54 19.78
C THR A 730 14.94 -9.98 19.29
N CYS A 731 15.09 -11.22 18.80
CA CYS A 731 16.34 -11.72 18.22
C CYS A 731 16.78 -10.88 17.01
N VAL A 732 15.84 -10.52 16.13
CA VAL A 732 16.09 -9.68 14.94
C VAL A 732 16.51 -8.26 15.35
N LYS A 733 15.86 -7.64 16.35
CA LYS A 733 16.30 -6.35 16.90
C LYS A 733 17.70 -6.41 17.50
N ILE A 734 18.03 -7.48 18.22
CA ILE A 734 19.36 -7.67 18.81
C ILE A 734 20.41 -7.86 17.71
N TYR A 735 20.13 -8.66 16.68
CA TYR A 735 20.99 -8.84 15.50
C TYR A 735 21.37 -7.51 14.84
N GLY A 736 20.38 -6.63 14.62
CA GLY A 736 20.63 -5.28 14.10
C GLY A 736 21.49 -4.43 15.05
N SER A 737 21.22 -4.48 16.36
CA SER A 737 21.79 -3.56 17.35
C SER A 737 23.18 -3.93 17.90
N ILE A 738 23.54 -5.23 17.96
CA ILE A 738 24.72 -5.73 18.69
C ILE A 738 25.55 -6.62 17.75
N PRO A 739 26.67 -6.11 17.20
CA PRO A 739 27.50 -6.84 16.23
C PRO A 739 28.06 -8.17 16.77
N GLU A 740 28.43 -8.23 18.05
CA GLU A 740 29.12 -9.36 18.68
C GLU A 740 28.27 -10.65 18.73
N LEU A 741 26.94 -10.52 18.62
CA LEU A 741 25.99 -11.63 18.68
C LEU A 741 25.49 -12.07 17.30
N ARG A 742 25.86 -11.36 16.23
CA ARG A 742 25.35 -11.63 14.88
C ARG A 742 25.67 -13.05 14.44
N GLU A 743 26.92 -13.49 14.59
CA GLU A 743 27.33 -14.84 14.21
C GLU A 743 26.62 -15.90 15.08
N THR A 744 26.49 -15.70 16.40
CA THR A 744 25.76 -16.65 17.27
C THR A 744 24.29 -16.81 16.88
N ILE A 745 23.60 -15.71 16.55
CA ILE A 745 22.20 -15.73 16.08
C ILE A 745 22.10 -16.38 14.70
N LYS A 746 23.07 -16.10 13.82
CA LYS A 746 23.18 -16.61 12.45
C LYS A 746 23.41 -18.13 12.42
N ASP A 747 24.34 -18.62 13.23
CA ASP A 747 24.61 -20.04 13.42
C ASP A 747 23.37 -20.76 13.96
N TYR A 748 22.75 -20.26 15.03
CA TYR A 748 21.53 -20.86 15.60
C TYR A 748 20.37 -20.91 14.60
N ALA A 749 20.17 -19.87 13.78
CA ALA A 749 19.14 -19.85 12.73
C ALA A 749 19.43 -20.84 11.59
N VAL A 750 20.71 -20.99 11.22
CA VAL A 750 21.17 -21.97 10.23
C VAL A 750 21.06 -23.39 10.75
N GLU A 751 21.42 -23.65 12.02
CA GLU A 751 21.24 -24.93 12.69
C GLU A 751 19.76 -25.31 12.81
N SER A 752 18.91 -24.34 13.19
CA SER A 752 17.45 -24.52 13.29
C SER A 752 16.82 -25.01 11.98
N ILE A 753 17.23 -24.48 10.82
CA ILE A 753 16.81 -25.02 9.52
C ILE A 753 17.50 -26.36 9.23
N LYS A 754 18.79 -26.52 9.52
CA LYS A 754 19.54 -27.77 9.25
C LYS A 754 18.93 -28.99 9.95
N LEU A 755 18.21 -28.83 11.08
CA LEU A 755 17.42 -29.90 11.72
C LEU A 755 16.43 -30.56 10.74
N LEU A 756 15.89 -29.81 9.78
CA LEU A 756 14.96 -30.31 8.75
C LEU A 756 15.64 -31.09 7.61
N ASN A 757 16.96 -31.32 7.68
CA ASN A 757 17.65 -32.23 6.76
C ASN A 757 17.47 -33.70 7.13
N ASP A 758 17.20 -34.02 8.40
CA ASP A 758 16.87 -35.39 8.80
C ASP A 758 15.42 -35.71 8.36
N PRO A 759 15.21 -36.65 7.42
CA PRO A 759 13.89 -36.95 6.89
C PRO A 759 13.06 -37.86 7.80
N VAL A 760 13.64 -38.42 8.87
CA VAL A 760 13.03 -39.54 9.61
C VAL A 760 12.20 -39.05 10.80
N LYS A 761 12.81 -38.39 11.80
CA LYS A 761 12.10 -37.86 12.99
C LYS A 761 12.80 -36.61 13.56
N PRO A 762 12.06 -35.68 14.21
CA PRO A 762 12.68 -34.59 14.97
C PRO A 762 13.39 -35.13 16.23
N PRO A 763 14.41 -34.44 16.76
CA PRO A 763 15.10 -34.85 17.98
C PRO A 763 14.19 -34.87 19.22
N ALA A 764 14.44 -35.78 20.17
CA ALA A 764 13.60 -35.91 21.38
C ALA A 764 13.53 -34.61 22.22
N TRP A 765 14.61 -33.83 22.30
CA TRP A 765 14.64 -32.56 23.04
C TRP A 765 13.69 -31.50 22.46
N PHE A 766 13.38 -31.58 21.15
CA PHE A 766 12.47 -30.67 20.45
C PHE A 766 11.01 -30.83 20.91
N PHE A 767 10.68 -31.94 21.61
CA PHE A 767 9.38 -32.18 22.23
C PHE A 767 9.43 -32.09 23.77
N SER A 768 10.41 -31.37 24.32
CA SER A 768 10.41 -31.04 25.73
C SER A 768 9.39 -29.94 26.05
N ASP A 769 8.88 -29.98 27.28
CA ASP A 769 7.85 -29.06 27.79
C ASP A 769 8.27 -27.58 27.71
N LYS A 770 9.59 -27.31 27.73
CA LYS A 770 10.20 -25.98 27.49
C LYS A 770 9.76 -25.32 26.17
N PHE A 771 9.41 -26.09 25.14
CA PHE A 771 8.92 -25.58 23.86
C PHE A 771 7.38 -25.55 23.75
N GLY A 772 6.69 -25.79 24.87
CA GLY A 772 5.23 -25.85 24.96
C GLY A 772 4.63 -27.11 24.33
N ARG A 773 5.38 -28.22 24.37
CA ARG A 773 5.05 -29.49 23.72
C ARG A 773 5.15 -30.62 24.74
N GLY A 774 4.05 -31.34 24.96
CA GLY A 774 4.03 -32.47 25.87
C GLY A 774 4.72 -33.71 25.28
N ALA A 775 5.33 -34.52 26.14
CA ALA A 775 5.99 -35.77 25.77
C ALA A 775 4.98 -36.90 25.43
N GLN A 776 4.28 -36.77 24.30
CA GLN A 776 3.51 -37.87 23.70
C GLN A 776 4.40 -38.62 22.70
N LEU A 777 4.90 -39.79 23.13
CA LEU A 777 6.02 -40.51 22.51
C LEU A 777 5.72 -41.20 21.16
N GLU A 778 4.46 -41.29 20.75
CA GLU A 778 4.05 -42.25 19.72
C GLU A 778 4.06 -41.68 18.29
N ASP A 779 3.89 -40.37 18.10
CA ASP A 779 3.76 -39.71 16.77
C ASP A 779 4.80 -38.59 16.53
N TYR A 780 6.09 -38.84 16.81
CA TYR A 780 7.18 -37.90 16.48
C TYR A 780 7.46 -37.83 14.97
N ALA A 781 6.69 -37.02 14.24
CA ALA A 781 6.88 -36.72 12.82
C ALA A 781 7.00 -35.21 12.55
N TRP A 782 7.68 -34.85 11.44
CA TRP A 782 7.78 -33.46 10.99
C TRP A 782 6.45 -32.96 10.39
N THR A 783 5.65 -32.24 11.17
CA THR A 783 4.44 -31.55 10.69
C THR A 783 4.80 -30.25 9.94
N GLU A 784 3.88 -29.75 9.09
CA GLU A 784 4.07 -28.43 8.44
C GLU A 784 4.21 -27.29 9.47
N GLU A 785 3.58 -27.40 10.65
CA GLU A 785 3.76 -26.40 11.71
C GLU A 785 5.17 -26.46 12.31
N TYR A 786 5.70 -27.64 12.61
CA TYR A 786 7.06 -27.78 13.16
C TYR A 786 8.15 -27.36 12.16
N GLN A 787 7.98 -27.67 10.88
CA GLN A 787 8.85 -27.18 9.81
C GLN A 787 8.87 -25.64 9.75
N LYS A 788 7.71 -24.98 9.88
CA LYS A 788 7.62 -23.51 9.91
C LYS A 788 8.38 -22.92 11.09
N LEU A 789 8.24 -23.48 12.29
CA LEU A 789 8.93 -22.99 13.50
C LEU A 789 10.46 -22.92 13.27
N CYS A 790 11.06 -24.02 12.80
CA CYS A 790 12.48 -24.10 12.43
C CYS A 790 12.93 -23.07 11.37
N THR A 791 12.05 -22.70 10.44
CA THR A 791 12.36 -21.67 9.41
C THR A 791 12.13 -20.22 9.85
N THR A 792 11.36 -19.97 10.92
CA THR A 792 10.81 -18.64 11.19
C THR A 792 11.89 -17.61 11.51
N LEU A 793 12.82 -17.93 12.43
CA LEU A 793 13.92 -17.03 12.80
C LEU A 793 14.80 -16.69 11.58
N PHE A 794 15.19 -17.69 10.80
CA PHE A 794 15.97 -17.48 9.57
C PHE A 794 15.26 -16.55 8.59
N THR A 795 13.95 -16.70 8.38
CA THR A 795 13.19 -15.80 7.48
C THR A 795 13.01 -14.39 8.06
N GLY A 796 13.02 -14.24 9.39
CA GLY A 796 13.09 -12.94 10.05
C GLY A 796 14.43 -12.24 9.76
N LEU A 797 15.54 -12.94 9.99
CA LEU A 797 16.89 -12.43 9.71
C LEU A 797 17.10 -12.11 8.23
N LEU A 798 16.61 -12.96 7.32
CA LEU A 798 16.66 -12.75 5.87
C LEU A 798 16.02 -11.43 5.42
N SER A 799 15.04 -10.92 6.18
CA SER A 799 14.36 -9.65 5.88
C SER A 799 15.20 -8.41 6.24
N GLU A 800 16.14 -8.53 7.18
CA GLU A 800 17.10 -7.47 7.54
C GLU A 800 18.44 -7.64 6.81
N ASP A 801 18.86 -8.88 6.55
CA ASP A 801 20.16 -9.22 5.96
C ASP A 801 19.98 -10.20 4.77
N PRO A 802 19.90 -9.68 3.54
CA PRO A 802 19.76 -10.49 2.33
C PRO A 802 20.97 -11.38 2.02
N THR A 803 22.13 -11.21 2.69
CA THR A 803 23.34 -12.02 2.43
C THR A 803 23.18 -13.50 2.75
N PHE A 804 22.12 -13.88 3.47
CA PHE A 804 21.74 -15.25 3.79
C PHE A 804 21.15 -16.03 2.59
N LEU A 805 20.80 -15.37 1.47
CA LEU A 805 20.17 -16.02 0.31
C LEU A 805 20.98 -17.19 -0.30
N PRO A 806 22.30 -17.08 -0.54
CA PRO A 806 23.11 -18.20 -1.04
C PRO A 806 23.10 -19.38 -0.06
N THR A 807 23.24 -19.12 1.23
CA THR A 807 23.18 -20.13 2.31
C THR A 807 21.83 -20.84 2.33
N LEU A 808 20.72 -20.10 2.13
CA LEU A 808 19.39 -20.70 1.97
C LEU A 808 19.33 -21.61 0.74
N GLY A 809 19.94 -21.22 -0.39
CA GLY A 809 20.01 -22.03 -1.59
C GLY A 809 20.76 -23.36 -1.37
N GLU A 810 21.93 -23.33 -0.75
CA GLU A 810 22.72 -24.52 -0.43
C GLU A 810 22.01 -25.49 0.52
N ILE A 811 21.31 -24.94 1.52
CA ILE A 811 20.52 -25.71 2.49
C ILE A 811 19.25 -26.25 1.83
N TYR A 812 18.57 -25.44 1.02
CA TYR A 812 17.37 -25.82 0.25
C TYR A 812 17.60 -27.08 -0.58
N VAL A 813 18.74 -27.19 -1.28
CA VAL A 813 19.06 -28.37 -2.11
C VAL A 813 18.94 -29.68 -1.33
N LYS A 814 19.43 -29.71 -0.09
CA LYS A 814 19.54 -30.89 0.78
C LYS A 814 18.21 -31.32 1.41
N HIS A 815 17.20 -30.44 1.45
CA HIS A 815 15.93 -30.72 2.11
C HIS A 815 14.98 -31.66 1.33
N PRO A 816 14.11 -32.41 2.03
CA PRO A 816 13.04 -33.20 1.41
C PRO A 816 11.96 -32.31 0.78
N SER A 817 11.16 -32.90 -0.11
CA SER A 817 10.16 -32.19 -0.94
C SER A 817 9.10 -31.43 -0.13
N ASP A 818 8.72 -31.92 1.04
CA ASP A 818 7.71 -31.25 1.89
C ASP A 818 8.26 -30.03 2.62
N VAL A 819 9.50 -30.10 3.12
CA VAL A 819 10.22 -28.93 3.66
C VAL A 819 10.43 -27.88 2.56
N LYS A 820 10.75 -28.29 1.33
CA LYS A 820 10.83 -27.38 0.17
C LYS A 820 9.52 -26.64 -0.10
N LYS A 821 8.35 -27.31 0.02
CA LYS A 821 7.02 -26.67 -0.06
C LYS A 821 6.80 -25.67 1.09
N THR A 822 7.25 -25.99 2.30
CA THR A 822 7.16 -25.10 3.46
C THR A 822 8.00 -23.84 3.25
N ILE A 823 9.26 -23.97 2.81
CA ILE A 823 10.14 -22.84 2.49
C ILE A 823 9.48 -21.91 1.44
N PHE A 824 8.86 -22.46 0.39
CA PHE A 824 8.13 -21.67 -0.63
C PHE A 824 6.95 -20.85 -0.10
N LYS A 825 6.36 -21.24 1.05
CA LYS A 825 5.31 -20.50 1.73
C LYS A 825 5.88 -19.39 2.63
N VAL A 826 6.95 -19.68 3.37
CA VAL A 826 7.52 -18.74 4.36
C VAL A 826 8.37 -17.65 3.70
N ILE A 827 9.07 -17.94 2.60
CA ILE A 827 9.92 -16.97 1.88
C ILE A 827 9.14 -15.83 1.19
N GLU A 828 7.80 -15.95 1.07
CA GLU A 828 6.97 -14.95 0.39
C GLU A 828 7.00 -13.57 1.06
N GLN A 829 6.94 -13.50 2.39
CA GLN A 829 6.98 -12.22 3.10
C GLN A 829 8.38 -11.56 3.05
N PRO A 830 9.50 -12.26 3.36
CA PRO A 830 10.83 -11.69 3.23
C PRO A 830 11.14 -11.09 1.85
N MET A 831 10.80 -11.80 0.76
CA MET A 831 11.10 -11.27 -0.60
C MET A 831 10.29 -10.01 -0.93
N LYS A 832 9.08 -9.89 -0.38
CA LYS A 832 8.25 -8.68 -0.52
C LYS A 832 8.79 -7.50 0.31
N THR A 833 9.53 -7.76 1.40
CA THR A 833 10.22 -6.74 2.21
C THR A 833 11.54 -6.28 1.58
N ILE A 834 12.39 -7.21 1.14
CA ILE A 834 13.71 -6.92 0.55
C ILE A 834 13.58 -6.18 -0.79
N GLY A 835 12.61 -6.59 -1.60
CA GLY A 835 12.38 -6.02 -2.93
C GLY A 835 13.40 -6.46 -3.98
N MET A 836 13.16 -6.04 -5.23
CA MET A 836 13.88 -6.55 -6.41
C MET A 836 15.21 -5.87 -6.74
N ASN A 837 15.55 -4.79 -6.01
CA ASN A 837 16.74 -3.98 -6.27
C ASN A 837 17.92 -4.31 -5.33
N ALA A 838 17.72 -5.23 -4.38
CA ALA A 838 18.79 -5.65 -3.48
C ALA A 838 19.90 -6.37 -4.28
N PRO A 839 21.18 -5.94 -4.20
CA PRO A 839 22.24 -6.52 -5.01
C PRO A 839 22.51 -8.00 -4.68
N GLU A 840 22.20 -8.45 -3.47
CA GLU A 840 22.30 -9.86 -3.03
C GLU A 840 21.25 -10.74 -3.74
N VAL A 841 20.03 -10.21 -3.94
CA VAL A 841 18.97 -10.89 -4.70
C VAL A 841 19.38 -11.03 -6.17
N LEU A 842 19.93 -9.97 -6.76
CA LEU A 842 20.43 -9.99 -8.14
C LEU A 842 21.60 -10.97 -8.30
N LEU A 843 22.54 -10.99 -7.34
CA LEU A 843 23.66 -11.93 -7.32
C LEU A 843 23.19 -13.39 -7.20
N PHE A 844 22.22 -13.66 -6.32
CA PHE A 844 21.64 -15.00 -6.15
C PHE A 844 20.89 -15.47 -7.40
N VAL A 845 20.14 -14.57 -8.06
CA VAL A 845 19.46 -14.86 -9.33
C VAL A 845 20.46 -15.13 -10.46
N ARG A 846 21.57 -14.37 -10.53
CA ARG A 846 22.60 -14.57 -11.56
C ARG A 846 23.41 -15.86 -11.34
N ASN A 847 23.81 -16.12 -10.09
CA ASN A 847 24.70 -17.22 -9.71
C ASN A 847 24.06 -18.13 -8.63
N PRO A 848 22.99 -18.87 -8.95
CA PRO A 848 22.36 -19.76 -7.98
C PRO A 848 23.21 -21.02 -7.71
N PRO A 849 23.14 -21.59 -6.49
CA PRO A 849 23.61 -22.94 -6.20
C PRO A 849 22.92 -24.00 -7.08
N PRO A 850 23.64 -25.05 -7.54
CA PRO A 850 23.04 -26.10 -8.37
C PRO A 850 21.95 -26.86 -7.60
N GLY A 851 20.78 -27.05 -8.20
CA GLY A 851 19.60 -27.66 -7.58
C GLY A 851 18.66 -26.66 -6.88
N SER A 852 18.97 -25.35 -6.87
CA SER A 852 18.12 -24.31 -6.29
C SER A 852 17.25 -23.57 -7.32
N GLU A 853 17.21 -24.02 -8.58
CA GLU A 853 16.56 -23.34 -9.72
C GLU A 853 15.06 -23.11 -9.47
N SER A 854 14.40 -24.07 -8.82
CA SER A 854 12.99 -23.98 -8.42
C SER A 854 12.72 -22.92 -7.35
N LEU A 855 13.70 -22.65 -6.47
CA LEU A 855 13.64 -21.57 -5.49
C LEU A 855 13.85 -20.20 -6.16
N VAL A 856 14.83 -20.09 -7.06
CA VAL A 856 15.05 -18.88 -7.87
C VAL A 856 13.79 -18.52 -8.67
N LEU A 857 13.17 -19.50 -9.33
CA LEU A 857 11.93 -19.29 -10.11
C LEU A 857 10.81 -18.78 -9.21
N ARG A 858 10.64 -19.35 -8.01
CA ARG A 858 9.65 -18.87 -7.01
C ARG A 858 9.95 -17.43 -6.55
N ILE A 859 11.22 -17.09 -6.30
CA ILE A 859 11.63 -15.72 -5.92
C ILE A 859 11.31 -14.72 -7.04
N ILE A 860 11.67 -15.02 -8.29
CA ILE A 860 11.38 -14.15 -9.45
C ILE A 860 9.86 -13.94 -9.60
N HIS A 861 9.05 -14.99 -9.50
CA HIS A 861 7.59 -14.88 -9.52
C HIS A 861 7.05 -14.01 -8.37
N LEU A 862 7.61 -14.12 -7.16
CA LEU A 862 7.19 -13.34 -5.99
C LEU A 862 7.53 -11.84 -6.13
N LEU A 863 8.73 -11.51 -6.62
CA LEU A 863 9.18 -10.15 -6.84
C LEU A 863 8.38 -9.44 -7.95
N THR A 864 7.95 -10.19 -8.97
CA THR A 864 7.22 -9.68 -10.14
C THR A 864 5.70 -9.89 -10.09
N GLU A 865 5.16 -10.28 -8.92
CA GLU A 865 3.71 -10.43 -8.70
C GLU A 865 3.01 -9.07 -8.57
N THR A 866 3.63 -8.11 -7.88
CA THR A 866 3.04 -6.82 -7.51
C THR A 866 3.63 -5.62 -8.25
N HIS A 867 4.84 -5.75 -8.78
CA HIS A 867 5.61 -4.67 -9.39
C HIS A 867 6.28 -5.14 -10.70
N PRO A 868 6.56 -4.25 -11.67
CA PRO A 868 7.30 -4.64 -12.87
C PRO A 868 8.76 -4.96 -12.52
N ALA A 869 9.34 -5.94 -13.21
CA ALA A 869 10.76 -6.24 -13.07
C ALA A 869 11.64 -5.04 -13.47
N THR A 870 12.67 -4.75 -12.67
CA THR A 870 13.67 -3.73 -12.97
C THR A 870 14.68 -4.19 -14.03
N PRO A 871 15.31 -3.28 -14.78
CA PRO A 871 16.26 -3.64 -15.85
C PRO A 871 17.46 -4.45 -15.34
N GLU A 872 17.89 -4.23 -14.10
CA GLU A 872 18.96 -5.00 -13.45
C GLU A 872 18.55 -6.46 -13.20
N LEU A 873 17.30 -6.68 -12.77
CA LEU A 873 16.72 -8.01 -12.60
C LEU A 873 16.53 -8.71 -13.95
N ILE A 874 16.07 -7.99 -14.98
CA ILE A 874 15.91 -8.51 -16.35
C ILE A 874 17.26 -8.97 -16.90
N SER A 875 18.31 -8.14 -16.78
CA SER A 875 19.68 -8.47 -17.18
C SER A 875 20.21 -9.71 -16.45
N SER A 876 20.00 -9.79 -15.13
CA SER A 876 20.42 -10.94 -14.31
C SER A 876 19.73 -12.25 -14.74
N ILE A 877 18.43 -12.19 -15.07
CA ILE A 877 17.67 -13.34 -15.58
C ILE A 877 18.07 -13.71 -17.02
N GLN A 878 18.35 -12.73 -17.88
CA GLN A 878 18.86 -12.98 -19.24
C GLN A 878 20.23 -13.68 -19.20
N SER A 879 21.14 -13.25 -18.31
CA SER A 879 22.41 -13.96 -18.05
C SER A 879 22.16 -15.39 -17.59
N LEU A 880 21.30 -15.60 -16.57
CA LEU A 880 20.97 -16.94 -16.07
C LEU A 880 20.44 -17.87 -17.18
N TYR A 881 19.51 -17.38 -18.00
CA TYR A 881 18.87 -18.15 -19.07
C TYR A 881 19.84 -18.48 -20.23
N THR A 882 20.79 -17.59 -20.51
CA THR A 882 21.73 -17.74 -21.65
C THR A 882 22.99 -18.51 -21.26
N GLU A 883 23.55 -18.26 -20.08
CA GLU A 883 24.85 -18.79 -19.64
C GLU A 883 24.74 -20.11 -18.87
N ARG A 884 23.58 -20.40 -18.25
CA ARG A 884 23.42 -21.56 -17.34
C ARG A 884 22.19 -22.44 -17.62
N ILE A 885 20.98 -21.90 -17.51
CA ILE A 885 19.74 -22.71 -17.44
C ILE A 885 18.74 -22.22 -18.49
N PRO A 886 18.65 -22.86 -19.68
CA PRO A 886 17.79 -22.44 -20.78
C PRO A 886 16.30 -22.79 -20.60
N ASP A 887 15.80 -22.73 -19.37
CA ASP A 887 14.39 -22.94 -19.03
C ASP A 887 13.57 -21.66 -19.26
N VAL A 888 12.65 -21.72 -20.21
CA VAL A 888 11.83 -20.56 -20.60
C VAL A 888 10.82 -20.11 -19.53
N ARG A 889 10.60 -20.91 -18.47
CA ARG A 889 9.76 -20.50 -17.33
C ARG A 889 10.31 -19.26 -16.62
N PHE A 890 11.63 -19.06 -16.61
CA PHE A 890 12.26 -17.86 -16.06
C PHE A 890 11.91 -16.57 -16.83
N LEU A 891 11.52 -16.67 -18.10
CA LEU A 891 11.16 -15.52 -18.93
C LEU A 891 9.70 -15.06 -18.72
N ILE A 892 8.80 -15.97 -18.32
CA ILE A 892 7.35 -15.69 -18.13
C ILE A 892 7.12 -14.46 -17.23
N PRO A 893 7.79 -14.31 -16.07
CA PRO A 893 7.46 -13.22 -15.16
C PRO A 893 7.92 -11.85 -15.69
N ILE A 894 8.95 -11.83 -16.55
CA ILE A 894 9.58 -10.61 -17.08
C ILE A 894 9.17 -10.26 -18.52
N LEU A 895 8.25 -11.01 -19.15
CA LEU A 895 7.88 -10.84 -20.58
C LEU A 895 7.62 -9.39 -21.01
N ASN A 896 6.97 -8.59 -20.17
CA ASN A 896 6.61 -7.21 -20.51
C ASN A 896 7.79 -6.21 -20.40
N GLY A 897 8.90 -6.60 -19.79
CA GLY A 897 10.15 -5.81 -19.74
C GLY A 897 11.19 -6.24 -20.78
N LEU A 898 11.01 -7.40 -21.43
CA LEU A 898 11.94 -7.88 -22.46
C LEU A 898 11.80 -7.10 -23.77
N PRO A 899 12.89 -6.96 -24.55
CA PRO A 899 12.82 -6.35 -25.87
C PRO A 899 12.07 -7.28 -26.84
N LYS A 900 11.37 -6.69 -27.82
CA LYS A 900 10.53 -7.43 -28.79
C LYS A 900 11.24 -8.62 -29.46
N LYS A 901 12.53 -8.49 -29.83
CA LYS A 901 13.31 -9.57 -30.47
C LYS A 901 13.37 -10.83 -29.61
N ASP A 902 13.61 -10.67 -28.31
CA ASP A 902 13.78 -11.78 -27.37
C ASP A 902 12.45 -12.47 -27.07
N ILE A 903 11.36 -11.70 -26.94
CA ILE A 903 10.00 -12.22 -26.80
C ILE A 903 9.65 -13.11 -28.00
N LEU A 904 9.93 -12.65 -29.23
CA LEU A 904 9.64 -13.41 -30.44
C LEU A 904 10.53 -14.64 -30.60
N ALA A 905 11.80 -14.57 -30.19
CA ALA A 905 12.69 -15.74 -30.14
C ALA A 905 12.26 -16.79 -29.11
N ALA A 906 11.68 -16.36 -27.97
CA ALA A 906 11.17 -17.24 -26.93
C ALA A 906 9.78 -17.83 -27.25
N LEU A 907 8.94 -17.13 -28.03
CA LEU A 907 7.55 -17.49 -28.28
C LEU A 907 7.33 -18.97 -28.73
N PRO A 908 8.11 -19.56 -29.66
CA PRO A 908 7.94 -20.96 -30.07
C PRO A 908 8.24 -21.98 -28.96
N LYS A 909 9.04 -21.60 -27.96
CA LYS A 909 9.31 -22.42 -26.77
C LYS A 909 8.22 -22.22 -25.71
N LEU A 910 7.73 -20.99 -25.52
CA LEU A 910 6.67 -20.66 -24.56
C LEU A 910 5.36 -21.38 -24.88
N ILE A 911 4.97 -21.48 -26.15
CA ILE A 911 3.73 -22.17 -26.56
C ILE A 911 3.74 -23.69 -26.34
N LYS A 912 4.92 -24.31 -26.15
CA LYS A 912 5.07 -25.75 -25.86
C LYS A 912 4.85 -26.10 -24.38
N LEU A 913 4.66 -25.10 -23.52
CA LEU A 913 4.40 -25.31 -22.10
C LEU A 913 2.98 -25.87 -21.87
N ASN A 914 2.69 -26.24 -20.61
CA ASN A 914 1.35 -26.61 -20.18
C ASN A 914 0.33 -25.51 -20.58
N PRO A 915 -0.84 -25.83 -21.16
CA PRO A 915 -1.88 -24.86 -21.52
C PRO A 915 -2.20 -23.78 -20.48
N ALA A 916 -2.12 -24.08 -19.19
CA ALA A 916 -2.30 -23.08 -18.12
C ALA A 916 -1.19 -22.02 -18.10
N LEU A 917 0.07 -22.41 -18.31
CA LEU A 917 1.20 -21.48 -18.43
C LEU A 917 1.15 -20.71 -19.76
N VAL A 918 0.73 -21.37 -20.85
CA VAL A 918 0.52 -20.70 -22.15
C VAL A 918 -0.55 -19.61 -22.04
N GLN A 919 -1.63 -19.86 -21.27
CA GLN A 919 -2.64 -18.86 -20.98
C GLN A 919 -2.07 -17.70 -20.13
N GLU A 920 -1.26 -17.98 -19.09
CA GLU A 920 -0.57 -16.92 -18.33
C GLU A 920 0.37 -16.07 -19.21
N VAL A 921 1.11 -16.70 -20.13
CA VAL A 921 1.95 -16.00 -21.11
C VAL A 921 1.14 -15.01 -21.94
N PHE A 922 -0.02 -15.43 -22.48
CA PHE A 922 -0.91 -14.51 -23.20
C PHE A 922 -1.52 -13.44 -22.28
N HIS A 923 -1.93 -13.78 -21.05
CA HIS A 923 -2.45 -12.81 -20.08
C HIS A 923 -1.41 -11.76 -19.67
N ARG A 924 -0.12 -12.10 -19.63
CA ARG A 924 0.97 -11.12 -19.42
C ARG A 924 1.21 -10.27 -20.67
N LEU A 925 1.40 -10.89 -21.85
CA LEU A 925 1.68 -10.19 -23.11
C LEU A 925 0.56 -9.25 -23.55
N LEU A 926 -0.71 -9.66 -23.37
CA LEU A 926 -1.90 -8.90 -23.76
C LEU A 926 -2.43 -7.99 -22.62
N GLY A 927 -1.90 -8.12 -21.39
CA GLY A 927 -2.39 -7.41 -20.21
C GLY A 927 -3.73 -7.91 -19.64
N THR A 928 -4.24 -9.05 -20.13
CA THR A 928 -5.57 -9.60 -19.79
C THR A 928 -5.55 -10.60 -18.61
N GLY A 929 -5.07 -10.20 -17.43
CA GLY A 929 -5.00 -11.11 -16.27
C GLY A 929 -5.34 -10.47 -14.93
N LYS A 930 -4.88 -11.10 -13.83
CA LYS A 930 -4.85 -10.49 -12.48
C LYS A 930 -4.13 -9.12 -12.48
N HIS A 931 -3.25 -8.92 -13.45
CA HIS A 931 -2.49 -7.70 -13.71
C HIS A 931 -3.28 -6.60 -14.47
N LYS A 932 -4.62 -6.63 -14.54
CA LYS A 932 -5.41 -5.53 -15.17
C LYS A 932 -5.12 -4.14 -14.58
N HIS A 933 -4.71 -4.05 -13.31
CA HIS A 933 -4.27 -2.78 -12.71
C HIS A 933 -2.91 -2.27 -13.26
N ASP A 934 -2.04 -3.18 -13.74
CA ASP A 934 -0.73 -2.84 -14.29
C ASP A 934 -0.83 -2.29 -15.72
N ALA A 935 -1.84 -2.70 -16.48
CA ALA A 935 -2.03 -2.32 -17.88
C ALA A 935 -2.24 -0.81 -18.09
N VAL A 936 -2.62 -0.06 -17.05
CA VAL A 936 -2.79 1.40 -17.08
C VAL A 936 -1.45 2.14 -16.93
N GLN A 937 -0.41 1.50 -16.39
CA GLN A 937 0.91 2.09 -16.17
C GLN A 937 1.97 1.63 -17.19
N ARG A 938 1.71 0.59 -17.99
CA ARG A 938 2.71 -0.06 -18.83
C ARG A 938 2.26 -0.12 -20.29
N LYS A 939 3.09 0.42 -21.20
CA LYS A 939 2.93 0.22 -22.64
C LYS A 939 3.41 -1.20 -22.98
N PRO A 940 2.57 -2.10 -23.54
CA PRO A 940 3.01 -3.45 -23.87
C PRO A 940 4.07 -3.43 -24.99
N SER A 941 5.14 -4.20 -24.81
CA SER A 941 6.28 -4.29 -25.76
C SER A 941 5.92 -4.93 -27.11
N VAL A 942 4.77 -5.64 -27.17
CA VAL A 942 4.22 -6.26 -28.37
C VAL A 942 2.70 -6.04 -28.37
N THR A 943 2.13 -5.61 -29.48
CA THR A 943 0.67 -5.42 -29.61
C THR A 943 -0.07 -6.75 -29.81
N PRO A 944 -1.37 -6.85 -29.46
CA PRO A 944 -2.17 -8.04 -29.73
C PRO A 944 -2.13 -8.49 -31.20
N ALA A 945 -2.11 -7.53 -32.13
CA ALA A 945 -1.97 -7.81 -33.56
C ALA A 945 -0.64 -8.47 -33.92
N GLU A 946 0.47 -7.93 -33.41
CA GLU A 946 1.80 -8.51 -33.63
C GLU A 946 1.93 -9.91 -33.03
N VAL A 947 1.41 -10.15 -31.80
CA VAL A 947 1.42 -11.51 -31.21
C VAL A 947 0.71 -12.51 -32.13
N LEU A 948 -0.46 -12.16 -32.66
CA LEU A 948 -1.21 -13.06 -33.53
C LEU A 948 -0.54 -13.26 -34.90
N ILE A 949 0.04 -12.20 -35.48
CA ILE A 949 0.80 -12.29 -36.74
C ILE A 949 2.05 -13.16 -36.57
N GLU A 950 2.79 -12.99 -35.47
CA GLU A 950 4.00 -13.76 -35.20
C GLU A 950 3.70 -15.23 -34.90
N LEU A 951 2.59 -15.56 -34.23
CA LEU A 951 2.11 -16.96 -34.13
C LEU A 951 1.86 -17.60 -35.52
N HIS A 952 1.47 -16.82 -36.52
CA HIS A 952 1.29 -17.29 -37.91
C HIS A 952 2.62 -17.36 -38.70
N ARG A 953 3.70 -16.77 -38.19
CA ARG A 953 5.06 -16.81 -38.76
C ARG A 953 5.92 -17.96 -38.23
N ILE A 954 5.46 -18.69 -37.20
CA ILE A 954 6.22 -19.81 -36.63
C ILE A 954 6.22 -21.00 -37.59
N ASP A 955 7.42 -21.39 -38.03
CA ASP A 955 7.63 -22.58 -38.86
C ASP A 955 7.18 -23.87 -38.15
N LEU A 956 6.62 -24.81 -38.91
CA LEU A 956 6.20 -26.13 -38.41
C LEU A 956 7.37 -27.00 -37.90
N THR A 957 8.62 -26.62 -38.23
CA THR A 957 9.84 -27.23 -37.65
C THR A 957 10.09 -26.81 -36.21
N LYS A 958 9.61 -25.62 -35.81
CA LYS A 958 9.80 -25.06 -34.47
C LYS A 958 8.68 -25.45 -33.52
N ALA A 959 7.43 -25.53 -33.99
CA ALA A 959 6.28 -25.98 -33.22
C ALA A 959 5.29 -26.78 -34.10
N ASP A 960 4.71 -27.83 -33.54
CA ASP A 960 3.76 -28.67 -34.27
C ASP A 960 2.41 -27.96 -34.50
N ALA A 961 1.70 -28.40 -35.54
CA ALA A 961 0.42 -27.80 -35.93
C ALA A 961 -0.65 -27.84 -34.82
N GLN A 962 -0.65 -28.84 -33.94
CA GLN A 962 -1.64 -28.95 -32.85
C GLN A 962 -1.36 -27.93 -31.75
N THR A 963 -0.10 -27.76 -31.36
CA THR A 963 0.34 -26.72 -30.41
C THR A 963 0.04 -25.33 -30.94
N LEU A 964 0.37 -25.03 -32.21
CA LEU A 964 0.05 -23.74 -32.83
C LEU A 964 -1.46 -23.50 -32.89
N MET A 965 -2.27 -24.47 -33.32
CA MET A 965 -3.74 -24.34 -33.33
C MET A 965 -4.33 -24.08 -31.94
N LYS A 966 -3.78 -24.68 -30.89
CA LYS A 966 -4.18 -24.45 -29.49
C LYS A 966 -3.76 -23.06 -29.02
N ALA A 967 -2.52 -22.65 -29.27
CA ALA A 967 -1.99 -21.34 -28.88
C ALA A 967 -2.76 -20.20 -29.56
N THR A 968 -2.98 -20.27 -30.87
CA THR A 968 -3.83 -19.32 -31.62
C THR A 968 -5.28 -19.33 -31.10
N GLY A 969 -5.81 -20.48 -30.70
CA GLY A 969 -7.14 -20.60 -30.09
C GLY A 969 -7.26 -19.92 -28.73
N LEU A 970 -6.25 -20.10 -27.85
CA LEU A 970 -6.17 -19.42 -26.54
C LEU A 970 -5.99 -17.91 -26.72
N CYS A 971 -5.12 -17.48 -27.63
CA CYS A 971 -4.90 -16.08 -27.97
C CYS A 971 -6.19 -15.39 -28.44
N LEU A 972 -6.95 -16.04 -29.33
CA LEU A 972 -8.24 -15.54 -29.83
C LEU A 972 -9.40 -15.69 -28.84
N ALA A 973 -9.23 -16.38 -27.70
CA ALA A 973 -10.27 -16.46 -26.67
C ALA A 973 -10.46 -15.12 -25.93
N GLU A 974 -9.42 -14.30 -25.87
CA GLU A 974 -9.39 -12.96 -25.25
C GLU A 974 -10.05 -11.90 -26.15
N LYS A 975 -11.36 -12.07 -26.40
CA LYS A 975 -12.16 -11.26 -27.36
C LYS A 975 -12.03 -9.74 -27.20
N ASP A 976 -11.85 -9.26 -25.97
CA ASP A 976 -11.72 -7.83 -25.67
C ASP A 976 -10.49 -7.19 -26.36
N MET A 977 -9.43 -7.98 -26.62
CA MET A 977 -8.17 -7.52 -27.23
C MET A 977 -8.14 -7.61 -28.76
N TYR A 978 -9.13 -8.28 -29.36
CA TYR A 978 -9.21 -8.56 -30.80
C TYR A 978 -10.50 -8.01 -31.43
N PRO A 979 -10.78 -6.70 -31.30
CA PRO A 979 -11.95 -6.08 -31.93
C PRO A 979 -11.90 -6.16 -33.46
N GLN A 980 -13.05 -5.90 -34.09
CA GLN A 980 -13.28 -6.12 -35.51
C GLN A 980 -12.26 -5.41 -36.43
N ASP A 981 -11.87 -4.18 -36.09
CA ASP A 981 -10.89 -3.37 -36.81
C ASP A 981 -9.47 -3.97 -36.73
N ILE A 982 -9.05 -4.40 -35.53
CA ILE A 982 -7.76 -5.07 -35.32
C ILE A 982 -7.72 -6.41 -36.06
N MET A 983 -8.81 -7.20 -36.03
CA MET A 983 -8.88 -8.45 -36.79
C MET A 983 -8.86 -8.24 -38.31
N VAL A 984 -9.53 -7.19 -38.81
CA VAL A 984 -9.46 -6.79 -40.22
C VAL A 984 -8.03 -6.39 -40.62
N PHE A 985 -7.31 -5.65 -39.78
CA PHE A 985 -5.90 -5.32 -40.00
C PHE A 985 -5.02 -6.57 -40.06
N ILE A 986 -5.13 -7.47 -39.08
CA ILE A 986 -4.36 -8.72 -39.04
C ILE A 986 -4.62 -9.57 -40.29
N LEU A 987 -5.88 -9.75 -40.68
CA LEU A 987 -6.22 -10.54 -41.87
C LEU A 987 -5.69 -9.93 -43.17
N LYS A 988 -5.63 -8.59 -43.30
CA LYS A 988 -4.94 -7.93 -44.42
C LYS A 988 -3.44 -8.22 -44.41
N THR A 989 -2.79 -8.14 -43.25
CA THR A 989 -1.35 -8.42 -43.15
C THR A 989 -1.03 -9.90 -43.47
N LEU A 990 -1.86 -10.85 -43.04
CA LEU A 990 -1.62 -12.28 -43.26
C LEU A 990 -1.82 -12.74 -44.71
N ILE A 991 -2.70 -12.10 -45.50
CA ILE A 991 -2.88 -12.45 -46.93
C ILE A 991 -1.76 -11.89 -47.82
N ASP A 992 -1.17 -10.77 -47.42
CA ASP A 992 -0.04 -10.16 -48.14
C ASP A 992 1.29 -10.86 -47.84
N MET A 993 1.34 -11.82 -46.90
CA MET A 993 2.52 -12.66 -46.62
C MET A 993 2.78 -13.73 -47.69
N GLU A 994 4.06 -14.03 -47.90
CA GLU A 994 4.56 -15.07 -48.80
C GLU A 994 5.70 -15.84 -48.11
N PRO A 995 5.62 -17.18 -47.99
CA PRO A 995 4.47 -18.04 -48.32
C PRO A 995 3.23 -17.76 -47.44
N LEU A 996 2.05 -18.20 -47.91
CA LEU A 996 0.78 -18.00 -47.18
C LEU A 996 0.78 -18.75 -45.83
N PRO A 997 0.40 -18.12 -44.70
CA PRO A 997 0.44 -18.75 -43.39
C PRO A 997 -0.51 -19.95 -43.23
N PHE A 998 0.00 -21.07 -42.72
CA PHE A 998 -0.74 -22.33 -42.51
C PHE A 998 -2.07 -22.17 -41.74
N LEU A 999 -2.13 -21.28 -40.75
CA LEU A 999 -3.33 -21.06 -39.93
C LEU A 999 -4.32 -20.01 -40.49
N LEU A 1000 -4.01 -19.36 -41.62
CA LEU A 1000 -4.79 -18.24 -42.17
C LEU A 1000 -6.29 -18.54 -42.27
N MET A 1001 -6.67 -19.64 -42.92
CA MET A 1001 -8.09 -19.98 -43.08
C MET A 1001 -8.79 -20.30 -41.77
N ARG A 1002 -8.08 -20.84 -40.77
CA ARG A 1002 -8.64 -21.07 -39.42
C ARG A 1002 -8.96 -19.74 -38.74
N THR A 1003 -8.07 -18.76 -38.84
CA THR A 1003 -8.26 -17.41 -38.29
C THR A 1003 -9.37 -16.64 -39.03
N ILE A 1004 -9.49 -16.79 -40.36
CA ILE A 1004 -10.63 -16.24 -41.13
C ILE A 1004 -11.97 -16.83 -40.65
N LEU A 1005 -12.06 -18.17 -40.55
CA LEU A 1005 -13.28 -18.85 -40.07
C LEU A 1005 -13.65 -18.47 -38.63
N GLN A 1006 -12.65 -18.29 -37.76
CA GLN A 1006 -12.86 -17.82 -36.39
C GLN A 1006 -13.35 -16.36 -36.37
N THR A 1007 -12.76 -15.49 -37.21
CA THR A 1007 -13.18 -14.08 -37.36
C THR A 1007 -14.62 -13.95 -37.84
N LEU A 1008 -15.04 -14.75 -38.83
CA LEU A 1008 -16.43 -14.80 -39.28
C LEU A 1008 -17.41 -15.25 -38.18
N THR A 1009 -16.95 -16.12 -37.28
CA THR A 1009 -17.75 -16.63 -36.16
C THR A 1009 -17.88 -15.57 -35.04
N MET A 1010 -16.84 -14.77 -34.81
CA MET A 1010 -16.82 -13.69 -33.82
C MET A 1010 -17.52 -12.41 -34.33
N TYR A 1011 -17.33 -12.05 -35.59
CA TYR A 1011 -17.78 -10.80 -36.20
C TYR A 1011 -18.50 -11.06 -37.54
N PRO A 1012 -19.78 -11.49 -37.52
CA PRO A 1012 -20.53 -11.81 -38.75
C PRO A 1012 -20.65 -10.66 -39.77
N GLN A 1013 -20.46 -9.41 -39.33
CA GLN A 1013 -20.46 -8.23 -40.21
C GLN A 1013 -19.24 -8.18 -41.14
N THR A 1014 -18.17 -8.94 -40.86
CA THR A 1014 -16.96 -9.01 -41.70
C THR A 1014 -17.14 -9.81 -42.99
N ARG A 1015 -18.29 -10.47 -43.22
CA ARG A 1015 -18.54 -11.34 -44.38
C ARG A 1015 -18.14 -10.71 -45.71
N SER A 1016 -18.57 -9.48 -46.01
CA SER A 1016 -18.22 -8.80 -47.26
C SER A 1016 -16.71 -8.57 -47.42
N PHE A 1017 -16.02 -8.24 -46.33
CA PHE A 1017 -14.57 -8.09 -46.32
C PHE A 1017 -13.86 -9.44 -46.52
N VAL A 1018 -14.38 -10.51 -45.93
CA VAL A 1018 -13.84 -11.87 -46.14
C VAL A 1018 -14.07 -12.35 -47.57
N MET A 1019 -15.17 -11.99 -48.25
CA MET A 1019 -15.33 -12.32 -49.67
C MET A 1019 -14.22 -11.71 -50.53
N ASN A 1020 -13.83 -10.45 -50.26
CA ASN A 1020 -12.71 -9.80 -50.94
C ASN A 1020 -11.35 -10.48 -50.64
N ILE A 1021 -11.17 -11.02 -49.42
CA ILE A 1021 -10.02 -11.87 -49.07
C ILE A 1021 -10.02 -13.17 -49.90
N LEU A 1022 -11.16 -13.86 -50.02
CA LEU A 1022 -11.25 -15.09 -50.80
C LEU A 1022 -10.96 -14.83 -52.29
N GLN A 1023 -11.42 -13.70 -52.85
CA GLN A 1023 -11.06 -13.28 -54.22
C GLN A 1023 -9.55 -13.08 -54.39
N ARG A 1024 -8.87 -12.42 -53.44
CA ARG A 1024 -7.41 -12.26 -53.46
C ARG A 1024 -6.66 -13.59 -53.29
N LEU A 1025 -7.21 -14.56 -52.55
CA LEU A 1025 -6.64 -15.90 -52.42
C LEU A 1025 -6.74 -16.73 -53.71
N ILE A 1026 -7.75 -16.49 -54.55
CA ILE A 1026 -7.82 -17.06 -55.91
C ILE A 1026 -6.64 -16.55 -56.76
N SER A 1027 -6.33 -15.26 -56.70
CA SER A 1027 -5.17 -14.67 -57.40
C SER A 1027 -3.81 -15.19 -56.88
N LYS A 1028 -3.76 -15.80 -55.69
CA LYS A 1028 -2.58 -16.47 -55.12
C LYS A 1028 -2.63 -18.01 -55.24
N GLU A 1029 -3.47 -18.54 -56.13
CA GLU A 1029 -3.61 -19.98 -56.43
C GLU A 1029 -3.75 -20.89 -55.19
N VAL A 1030 -4.60 -20.49 -54.23
CA VAL A 1030 -4.77 -21.19 -52.94
C VAL A 1030 -5.08 -22.70 -53.04
N TRP A 1031 -5.58 -23.19 -54.18
CA TRP A 1031 -5.78 -24.62 -54.46
C TRP A 1031 -4.49 -25.44 -54.49
N ASN A 1032 -3.33 -24.82 -54.70
CA ASN A 1032 -2.03 -25.49 -54.63
C ASN A 1032 -1.58 -25.79 -53.18
N ILE A 1033 -2.31 -25.30 -52.17
CA ILE A 1033 -1.99 -25.49 -50.74
C ILE A 1033 -3.15 -26.25 -50.07
N PRO A 1034 -3.11 -27.60 -49.98
CA PRO A 1034 -4.28 -28.42 -49.63
C PRO A 1034 -4.99 -28.03 -48.31
N VAL A 1035 -4.22 -27.69 -47.26
CA VAL A 1035 -4.79 -27.35 -45.94
C VAL A 1035 -5.49 -25.98 -45.96
N LEU A 1036 -5.00 -25.03 -46.75
CA LEU A 1036 -5.69 -23.75 -46.95
C LEU A 1036 -6.88 -23.93 -47.90
N TRP A 1037 -6.78 -24.79 -48.92
CA TRP A 1037 -7.88 -25.10 -49.84
C TRP A 1037 -9.10 -25.70 -49.14
N ASP A 1038 -8.91 -26.68 -48.26
CA ASP A 1038 -9.99 -27.24 -47.43
C ASP A 1038 -10.64 -26.17 -46.54
N GLY A 1039 -9.85 -25.24 -46.01
CA GLY A 1039 -10.34 -24.10 -45.24
C GLY A 1039 -11.13 -23.10 -46.10
N PHE A 1040 -10.68 -22.85 -47.33
CA PHE A 1040 -11.31 -21.98 -48.32
C PHE A 1040 -12.70 -22.52 -48.70
N VAL A 1041 -12.79 -23.81 -49.05
CA VAL A 1041 -14.08 -24.46 -49.40
C VAL A 1041 -15.07 -24.39 -48.24
N LYS A 1042 -14.64 -24.73 -47.01
CA LYS A 1042 -15.45 -24.59 -45.78
C LYS A 1042 -15.89 -23.15 -45.48
N CYS A 1043 -15.09 -22.16 -45.91
CA CYS A 1043 -15.47 -20.75 -45.80
C CYS A 1043 -16.58 -20.40 -46.80
N CYS A 1044 -16.45 -20.83 -48.06
CA CYS A 1044 -17.47 -20.65 -49.09
C CYS A 1044 -18.81 -21.30 -48.73
N GLU A 1045 -18.80 -22.50 -48.16
CA GLU A 1045 -20.00 -23.19 -47.63
C GLU A 1045 -20.71 -22.32 -46.57
N LYS A 1046 -19.97 -21.83 -45.57
CA LYS A 1046 -20.53 -21.06 -44.45
C LYS A 1046 -21.03 -19.66 -44.82
N THR A 1047 -20.66 -19.12 -45.98
CA THR A 1047 -21.06 -17.78 -46.43
C THR A 1047 -22.00 -17.79 -47.63
N VAL A 1048 -22.58 -18.93 -47.99
CA VAL A 1048 -23.70 -19.01 -48.96
C VAL A 1048 -24.82 -18.04 -48.55
N PRO A 1049 -25.41 -17.26 -49.47
CA PRO A 1049 -25.17 -17.22 -50.92
C PRO A 1049 -24.07 -16.24 -51.38
N GLN A 1050 -23.43 -15.50 -50.47
CA GLN A 1050 -22.46 -14.43 -50.79
C GLN A 1050 -21.15 -14.96 -51.40
N SER A 1051 -20.86 -16.25 -51.23
CA SER A 1051 -19.72 -16.95 -51.83
C SER A 1051 -19.90 -17.32 -53.31
N PHE A 1052 -21.12 -17.29 -53.87
CA PHE A 1052 -21.34 -17.74 -55.25
C PHE A 1052 -20.54 -16.94 -56.31
N PRO A 1053 -20.43 -15.59 -56.26
CA PRO A 1053 -19.59 -14.86 -57.20
C PRO A 1053 -18.10 -15.23 -57.10
N VAL A 1054 -17.63 -15.59 -55.91
CA VAL A 1054 -16.24 -16.02 -55.67
C VAL A 1054 -16.00 -17.42 -56.25
N LEU A 1055 -16.94 -18.34 -56.11
CA LEU A 1055 -16.85 -19.69 -56.70
C LEU A 1055 -16.81 -19.67 -58.24
N LEU A 1056 -17.46 -18.70 -58.88
CA LEU A 1056 -17.43 -18.53 -60.35
C LEU A 1056 -16.09 -17.98 -60.89
N MET A 1057 -15.23 -17.42 -60.02
CA MET A 1057 -13.88 -16.97 -60.39
C MET A 1057 -12.82 -18.10 -60.35
N ILE A 1058 -13.19 -19.29 -59.88
CA ILE A 1058 -12.29 -20.45 -59.79
C ILE A 1058 -12.17 -21.13 -61.17
N PRO A 1059 -10.99 -21.59 -61.60
CA PRO A 1059 -10.84 -22.39 -62.82
C PRO A 1059 -11.77 -23.60 -62.83
N ALA A 1060 -12.42 -23.87 -63.97
CA ALA A 1060 -13.45 -24.92 -64.11
C ALA A 1060 -12.99 -26.30 -63.60
N GLU A 1061 -11.72 -26.65 -63.87
CA GLU A 1061 -11.07 -27.89 -63.43
C GLU A 1061 -11.01 -28.06 -61.91
N LYS A 1062 -10.87 -26.96 -61.17
CA LYS A 1062 -10.83 -26.96 -59.70
C LYS A 1062 -12.22 -26.77 -59.08
N LEU A 1063 -13.17 -26.19 -59.82
CA LEU A 1063 -14.56 -26.02 -59.40
C LEU A 1063 -15.33 -27.35 -59.40
N LEU A 1064 -15.16 -28.19 -60.42
CA LEU A 1064 -15.86 -29.48 -60.54
C LEU A 1064 -15.79 -30.35 -59.27
N PRO A 1065 -14.61 -30.68 -58.70
CA PRO A 1065 -14.53 -31.52 -57.50
C PRO A 1065 -15.11 -30.88 -56.24
N ILE A 1066 -15.24 -29.54 -56.19
CA ILE A 1066 -15.96 -28.86 -55.08
C ILE A 1066 -17.46 -29.14 -55.19
N LEU A 1067 -18.02 -29.04 -56.39
CA LEU A 1067 -19.45 -29.23 -56.64
C LEU A 1067 -19.88 -30.70 -56.52
N GLU A 1068 -18.98 -31.64 -56.79
CA GLU A 1068 -19.17 -33.07 -56.56
C GLU A 1068 -19.16 -33.42 -55.07
N LYS A 1069 -18.21 -32.87 -54.29
CA LYS A 1069 -18.16 -33.07 -52.83
C LYS A 1069 -19.31 -32.39 -52.09
N ASN A 1070 -19.85 -31.27 -52.61
CA ASN A 1070 -20.89 -30.46 -51.96
C ASN A 1070 -22.15 -30.25 -52.84
N PRO A 1071 -22.88 -31.31 -53.23
CA PRO A 1071 -23.94 -31.23 -54.24
C PRO A 1071 -25.21 -30.50 -53.75
N VAL A 1072 -25.55 -30.59 -52.46
CA VAL A 1072 -26.82 -30.04 -51.95
C VAL A 1072 -26.74 -28.52 -51.72
N GLN A 1073 -25.71 -28.03 -51.02
CA GLN A 1073 -25.61 -26.62 -50.66
C GLN A 1073 -24.95 -25.76 -51.74
N LEU A 1074 -23.83 -26.23 -52.31
CA LEU A 1074 -23.08 -25.45 -53.30
C LEU A 1074 -23.61 -25.66 -54.73
N LYS A 1075 -23.65 -26.90 -55.24
CA LYS A 1075 -24.05 -27.16 -56.64
C LYS A 1075 -25.47 -26.69 -56.97
N THR A 1076 -26.45 -27.01 -56.12
CA THR A 1076 -27.85 -26.61 -56.32
C THR A 1076 -28.03 -25.09 -56.17
N GLY A 1077 -27.44 -24.48 -55.14
CA GLY A 1077 -27.52 -23.04 -54.91
C GLY A 1077 -26.80 -22.20 -55.98
N LEU A 1078 -25.63 -22.64 -56.45
CA LEU A 1078 -24.87 -22.00 -57.51
C LEU A 1078 -25.60 -22.08 -58.86
N LYS A 1079 -26.22 -23.24 -59.17
CA LYS A 1079 -27.06 -23.40 -60.37
C LYS A 1079 -28.29 -22.49 -60.33
N GLN A 1080 -28.94 -22.34 -59.17
CA GLN A 1080 -30.01 -21.35 -58.99
C GLN A 1080 -29.51 -19.91 -59.13
N HIS A 1081 -28.33 -19.58 -58.59
CA HIS A 1081 -27.75 -18.24 -58.70
C HIS A 1081 -27.44 -17.88 -60.16
N VAL A 1082 -26.77 -18.77 -60.91
CA VAL A 1082 -26.55 -18.58 -62.36
C VAL A 1082 -27.87 -18.46 -63.11
N ALA A 1083 -28.89 -19.27 -62.76
CA ALA A 1083 -30.23 -19.16 -63.33
C ALA A 1083 -30.93 -17.81 -63.08
N THR A 1084 -30.51 -17.03 -62.05
CA THR A 1084 -30.98 -15.65 -61.81
C THR A 1084 -30.15 -14.57 -62.52
N MET A 1085 -28.99 -14.90 -63.11
CA MET A 1085 -28.17 -13.92 -63.84
C MET A 1085 -28.75 -13.58 -65.21
N ASN A 1086 -28.56 -12.34 -65.65
CA ASN A 1086 -29.00 -11.85 -66.95
C ASN A 1086 -28.24 -12.53 -68.11
N VAL A 1087 -28.88 -12.63 -69.28
CA VAL A 1087 -28.31 -13.28 -70.48
C VAL A 1087 -26.94 -12.70 -70.86
N ARG A 1088 -26.76 -11.38 -70.76
CA ARG A 1088 -25.46 -10.71 -71.00
C ARG A 1088 -24.36 -11.12 -70.00
N GLN A 1089 -24.72 -11.38 -68.74
CA GLN A 1089 -23.75 -11.80 -67.71
C GLN A 1089 -23.33 -13.26 -67.91
N ARG A 1090 -24.24 -14.14 -68.33
CA ARG A 1090 -23.87 -15.52 -68.70
C ARG A 1090 -23.00 -15.58 -69.95
N GLY A 1091 -23.29 -14.76 -70.97
CA GLY A 1091 -22.50 -14.70 -72.20
C GLY A 1091 -21.06 -14.18 -72.05
N LEU A 1092 -20.69 -13.66 -70.87
CA LEU A 1092 -19.33 -13.19 -70.53
C LEU A 1092 -18.55 -14.19 -69.65
N MET A 1093 -19.17 -15.27 -69.16
CA MET A 1093 -18.49 -16.28 -68.36
C MET A 1093 -17.77 -17.31 -69.26
N ASN A 1094 -16.70 -17.91 -68.73
CA ASN A 1094 -15.99 -18.99 -69.41
C ASN A 1094 -16.96 -20.16 -69.72
N PRO A 1095 -17.08 -20.62 -70.99
CA PRO A 1095 -17.96 -21.73 -71.37
C PRO A 1095 -17.74 -23.02 -70.57
N ARG A 1096 -16.49 -23.34 -70.21
CA ARG A 1096 -16.15 -24.52 -69.39
C ARG A 1096 -16.62 -24.37 -67.94
N THR A 1097 -16.60 -23.17 -67.37
CA THR A 1097 -17.15 -22.91 -66.03
C THR A 1097 -18.67 -23.04 -66.03
N LEU A 1098 -19.34 -22.58 -67.09
CA LEU A 1098 -20.78 -22.79 -67.29
C LEU A 1098 -21.14 -24.27 -67.42
N SER A 1099 -20.39 -25.06 -68.21
CA SER A 1099 -20.66 -26.49 -68.37
C SER A 1099 -20.54 -27.27 -67.04
N VAL A 1100 -19.55 -26.92 -66.22
CA VAL A 1100 -19.34 -27.49 -64.88
C VAL A 1100 -20.48 -27.14 -63.92
N VAL A 1101 -21.05 -25.93 -63.97
CA VAL A 1101 -22.17 -25.52 -63.09
C VAL A 1101 -23.52 -26.09 -63.55
N GLU A 1102 -23.79 -26.11 -64.85
CA GLU A 1102 -25.09 -26.51 -65.38
C GLU A 1102 -25.22 -28.03 -65.56
N TYR A 1103 -24.18 -28.69 -66.08
CA TYR A 1103 -24.20 -30.12 -66.43
C TYR A 1103 -23.29 -30.96 -65.52
N GLY A 1104 -22.32 -30.35 -64.84
CA GLY A 1104 -21.36 -31.08 -64.00
C GLY A 1104 -20.28 -31.79 -64.81
N THR A 1105 -19.94 -31.28 -65.99
CA THR A 1105 -18.88 -31.83 -66.85
C THR A 1105 -17.96 -30.72 -67.35
N LEU A 1106 -16.70 -31.07 -67.65
CA LEU A 1106 -15.73 -30.18 -68.31
C LEU A 1106 -15.89 -30.15 -69.84
N GLN A 1107 -16.78 -30.99 -70.39
CA GLN A 1107 -17.04 -31.08 -71.82
C GLN A 1107 -18.04 -30.00 -72.24
N LEU A 1108 -17.71 -29.27 -73.29
CA LEU A 1108 -18.64 -28.31 -73.91
C LEU A 1108 -19.72 -29.07 -74.71
N PRO A 1109 -20.99 -28.61 -74.70
CA PRO A 1109 -22.01 -29.14 -75.59
C PRO A 1109 -21.62 -28.93 -77.06
N ASP A 1110 -21.99 -29.87 -77.94
CA ASP A 1110 -21.69 -29.83 -79.37
C ASP A 1110 -22.13 -28.49 -80.01
N GLY A 1111 -21.17 -27.75 -80.56
CA GLY A 1111 -21.39 -26.47 -81.26
C GLY A 1111 -20.90 -25.20 -80.56
N ALA A 1112 -20.23 -25.28 -79.40
CA ALA A 1112 -19.65 -24.11 -78.73
C ALA A 1112 -18.14 -23.94 -79.03
N GLU A 1113 -17.78 -22.88 -79.77
CA GLU A 1113 -16.37 -22.50 -80.01
C GLU A 1113 -15.73 -21.85 -78.78
N GLU A 1114 -14.43 -22.12 -78.56
CA GLU A 1114 -13.64 -21.42 -77.53
C GLU A 1114 -13.36 -19.98 -77.95
N ARG A 1115 -13.80 -19.02 -77.12
CA ARG A 1115 -13.42 -17.61 -77.23
C ARG A 1115 -12.41 -17.24 -76.17
N ASN A 1116 -11.34 -16.56 -76.59
CA ASN A 1116 -10.28 -16.07 -75.71
C ASN A 1116 -10.86 -15.19 -74.57
N PRO A 1117 -10.29 -15.27 -73.35
CA PRO A 1117 -10.83 -14.58 -72.18
C PRO A 1117 -10.51 -13.08 -72.23
N VAL A 1118 -11.50 -12.27 -72.61
CA VAL A 1118 -11.47 -10.82 -72.35
C VAL A 1118 -11.71 -10.58 -70.86
N GLU A 1119 -10.97 -9.63 -70.27
CA GLU A 1119 -10.82 -9.44 -68.82
C GLU A 1119 -12.15 -9.39 -68.04
N LEU A 1120 -12.35 -10.38 -67.15
CA LEU A 1120 -13.56 -10.52 -66.34
C LEU A 1120 -13.70 -9.47 -65.20
N ALA A 1121 -12.77 -8.52 -65.11
CA ALA A 1121 -12.67 -7.57 -64.00
C ALA A 1121 -13.83 -6.56 -63.94
N ALA A 1122 -14.53 -6.31 -65.05
CA ALA A 1122 -15.53 -5.23 -65.16
C ALA A 1122 -16.98 -5.63 -64.83
N VAL A 1123 -17.27 -6.91 -64.51
CA VAL A 1123 -18.66 -7.45 -64.52
C VAL A 1123 -19.25 -7.70 -63.13
N ILE A 1124 -18.43 -7.68 -62.07
CA ILE A 1124 -18.87 -7.93 -60.68
C ILE A 1124 -18.88 -6.62 -59.89
N ASN A 1125 -20.07 -6.13 -59.53
CA ASN A 1125 -20.22 -4.95 -58.67
C ASN A 1125 -19.44 -5.14 -57.35
N PRO A 1126 -18.63 -4.16 -56.91
CA PRO A 1126 -18.01 -4.21 -55.59
C PRO A 1126 -19.09 -4.18 -54.50
N LEU A 1127 -18.96 -5.05 -53.50
CA LEU A 1127 -19.90 -5.15 -52.38
C LEU A 1127 -20.02 -3.79 -51.66
N PRO A 1128 -21.25 -3.29 -51.41
CA PRO A 1128 -21.44 -1.94 -50.86
C PRO A 1128 -20.90 -1.83 -49.43
N SER A 1129 -20.05 -0.82 -49.21
CA SER A 1129 -19.51 -0.49 -47.89
C SER A 1129 -20.57 0.17 -47.02
N MET A 1130 -20.91 -0.46 -45.89
CA MET A 1130 -21.83 0.09 -44.90
C MET A 1130 -21.10 1.02 -43.93
N ASN A 1131 -21.05 2.31 -44.25
CA ASN A 1131 -20.71 3.37 -43.29
C ASN A 1131 -21.77 4.46 -43.35
N GLY A 1132 -22.63 4.52 -42.34
CA GLY A 1132 -23.80 5.40 -42.33
C GLY A 1132 -24.08 6.02 -40.97
N GLN A 1133 -23.55 7.22 -40.72
CA GLN A 1133 -24.12 8.18 -39.77
C GLN A 1133 -24.08 9.59 -40.39
N ARG A 1134 -25.16 10.36 -40.16
CA ARG A 1134 -25.40 11.69 -40.77
C ARG A 1134 -24.69 12.81 -40.01
N GLY A 1135 -24.23 13.84 -40.72
CA GLY A 1135 -23.78 15.11 -40.11
C GLY A 1135 -23.35 16.19 -41.10
N ASN A 1136 -24.32 16.97 -41.60
CA ASN A 1136 -24.24 18.30 -42.26
C ASN A 1136 -22.99 18.78 -43.02
N ASN A 1137 -23.23 19.09 -44.32
CA ASN A 1137 -22.77 20.25 -45.10
C ASN A 1137 -21.48 21.01 -44.68
N ASN A 1138 -20.44 20.85 -45.48
CA ASN A 1138 -20.02 21.87 -46.47
C ASN A 1138 -18.79 21.38 -47.25
N THR A 1139 -18.78 21.54 -48.58
CA THR A 1139 -17.67 22.14 -49.36
C THR A 1139 -18.13 22.34 -50.81
N ILE A 1140 -17.57 23.35 -51.46
CA ILE A 1140 -18.03 23.95 -52.71
C ILE A 1140 -17.43 23.25 -53.95
N VAL A 1141 -18.17 23.36 -55.06
CA VAL A 1141 -17.83 22.93 -56.42
C VAL A 1141 -16.49 23.51 -56.90
N LEU A 1142 -15.67 22.66 -57.55
CA LEU A 1142 -14.97 23.06 -58.77
C LEU A 1142 -15.17 22.00 -59.85
N LYS A 1143 -15.39 22.49 -61.08
CA LYS A 1143 -15.90 21.77 -62.24
C LYS A 1143 -14.85 21.85 -63.34
N ILE A 1144 -14.51 20.72 -63.98
CA ILE A 1144 -13.74 20.72 -65.23
C ILE A 1144 -14.42 19.75 -66.20
N GLU A 1145 -15.31 20.34 -67.00
CA GLU A 1145 -15.64 19.96 -68.39
C GLU A 1145 -14.49 20.50 -69.30
N GLU A 1146 -14.24 20.07 -70.53
CA GLU A 1146 -14.72 18.95 -71.36
C GLU A 1146 -13.82 18.82 -72.62
N THR A 1147 -13.62 17.59 -73.11
CA THR A 1147 -13.48 17.26 -74.56
C THR A 1147 -12.22 17.80 -75.32
N PRO A 1148 -12.04 17.60 -76.65
CA PRO A 1148 -10.96 16.74 -77.17
C PRO A 1148 -10.13 17.42 -78.28
N GLU A 1149 -9.25 16.67 -79.00
CA GLU A 1149 -9.23 16.60 -80.49
C GLU A 1149 -8.06 15.73 -81.04
N GLU A 1150 -8.00 15.64 -82.36
CA GLU A 1150 -7.40 14.59 -83.19
C GLU A 1150 -5.97 14.87 -83.71
N GLU A 1151 -5.30 13.78 -84.11
CA GLU A 1151 -4.43 13.61 -85.30
C GLU A 1151 -3.16 14.45 -85.60
N ALA A 1152 -2.37 13.86 -86.51
CA ALA A 1152 -1.41 14.49 -87.42
C ALA A 1152 -0.04 14.98 -86.89
N ALA A 1153 0.85 14.01 -86.72
CA ALA A 1153 2.05 13.81 -87.55
C ALA A 1153 3.07 14.95 -87.84
N SER A 1154 4.33 14.48 -87.82
CA SER A 1154 5.46 14.84 -88.72
C SER A 1154 6.46 15.93 -88.30
N THR A 1155 7.74 15.50 -88.25
CA THR A 1155 8.96 16.17 -88.77
C THR A 1155 9.37 17.57 -88.24
N LEU A 1156 10.65 17.95 -88.13
CA LEU A 1156 11.92 17.40 -88.62
C LEU A 1156 13.09 18.05 -87.83
N SER A 1157 14.19 17.30 -87.64
CA SER A 1157 15.60 17.78 -87.47
C SER A 1157 15.92 18.79 -86.33
N ASP A 1158 17.17 19.04 -85.90
CA ASP A 1158 18.51 18.67 -86.37
C ASP A 1158 19.51 18.58 -85.18
N GLN A 1159 20.53 17.70 -85.32
CA GLN A 1159 21.96 17.89 -84.95
C GLN A 1159 22.37 18.30 -83.49
N ALA A 1160 23.53 17.92 -82.94
CA ALA A 1160 24.68 17.16 -83.43
C ALA A 1160 25.55 16.63 -82.26
N GLU A 1161 26.40 15.61 -82.54
CA GLU A 1161 27.78 15.40 -82.00
C GLU A 1161 27.98 15.17 -80.47
N GLU A 1162 28.94 14.38 -79.95
CA GLU A 1162 30.03 13.58 -80.56
C GLU A 1162 30.55 12.45 -79.60
N ASN A 1163 31.06 11.37 -80.20
CA ASN A 1163 32.21 10.50 -79.80
C ASN A 1163 32.30 9.63 -78.51
N GLY A 1164 32.75 8.38 -78.73
CA GLY A 1164 33.42 7.48 -77.76
C GLY A 1164 32.69 6.15 -77.49
N ALA A 1165 32.74 5.12 -78.34
CA ALA A 1165 33.87 4.18 -78.59
C ALA A 1165 34.29 3.37 -77.32
N ASP A 1166 34.46 2.04 -77.33
CA ASP A 1166 34.48 1.06 -78.44
C ASP A 1166 34.31 -0.40 -77.93
N SER A 1167 34.29 -1.35 -78.87
CA SER A 1167 34.64 -2.79 -78.82
C SER A 1167 33.54 -3.86 -78.63
N ASN A 1168 33.52 -4.77 -79.61
CA ASN A 1168 32.62 -5.92 -79.79
C ASN A 1168 33.13 -7.22 -79.14
N HIS A 1169 32.29 -8.25 -79.26
CA HIS A 1169 32.52 -9.70 -79.50
C HIS A 1169 31.67 -10.51 -78.49
N GLU A 1170 30.87 -11.51 -78.83
CA GLU A 1170 30.60 -12.25 -80.08
C GLU A 1170 29.36 -13.15 -79.78
N ALA A 1171 28.59 -13.50 -80.81
CA ALA A 1171 27.62 -14.62 -80.78
C ALA A 1171 28.27 -15.81 -81.56
N PRO A 1172 27.62 -16.97 -81.84
CA PRO A 1172 26.23 -17.39 -81.61
C PRO A 1172 26.05 -18.88 -81.20
N ASP A 1173 24.86 -19.43 -81.46
CA ASP A 1173 24.54 -20.85 -81.76
C ASP A 1173 24.57 -21.93 -80.65
N SER A 1174 23.72 -22.97 -80.67
CA SER A 1174 22.48 -23.24 -81.45
C SER A 1174 21.71 -24.49 -80.94
N ALA A 1175 20.47 -24.66 -81.42
CA ALA A 1175 19.76 -25.92 -81.71
C ALA A 1175 19.28 -26.89 -80.58
N ASP A 1176 17.96 -26.85 -80.34
CA ASP A 1176 16.96 -27.87 -80.71
C ASP A 1176 16.85 -29.30 -80.10
N GLU A 1177 15.60 -29.81 -80.23
CA GLU A 1177 15.08 -31.20 -80.20
C GLU A 1177 14.74 -31.93 -78.87
N GLU A 1178 13.46 -31.77 -78.48
CA GLU A 1178 12.37 -32.79 -78.43
C GLU A 1178 12.45 -34.16 -77.70
N ALA A 1179 11.23 -34.62 -77.33
CA ALA A 1179 10.73 -36.02 -77.35
C ALA A 1179 10.88 -36.99 -76.12
N THR A 1180 9.94 -36.84 -75.17
CA THR A 1180 8.91 -37.85 -74.77
C THR A 1180 9.19 -39.33 -74.39
N MET A 1181 8.53 -39.75 -73.29
CA MET A 1181 7.95 -41.09 -72.95
C MET A 1181 8.92 -42.27 -72.69
N PHE A 1182 8.70 -43.19 -71.73
CA PHE A 1182 7.49 -44.02 -71.55
C PHE A 1182 7.26 -44.58 -70.11
N ILE A 1183 6.14 -45.28 -69.96
CA ILE A 1183 5.47 -45.80 -68.76
C ILE A 1183 6.01 -47.16 -68.29
N LYS A 1184 5.94 -47.46 -66.97
CA LYS A 1184 5.45 -48.79 -66.51
C LYS A 1184 4.79 -48.78 -65.12
N MET A 1185 3.64 -49.44 -65.04
CA MET A 1185 2.85 -49.77 -63.85
C MET A 1185 3.00 -51.28 -63.53
N GLU A 1186 2.69 -51.70 -62.29
CA GLU A 1186 1.54 -52.57 -61.92
C GLU A 1186 1.77 -53.32 -60.59
N ASP A 1187 0.76 -53.23 -59.71
CA ASP A 1187 0.12 -54.23 -58.82
C ASP A 1187 0.98 -55.06 -57.83
N SER A 1188 0.53 -55.41 -56.62
CA SER A 1188 -0.83 -55.81 -56.18
C SER A 1188 -0.97 -55.85 -54.64
N ASP A 1189 -2.20 -55.60 -54.14
CA ASP A 1189 -2.99 -56.33 -53.11
C ASP A 1189 -2.25 -57.05 -51.93
N ASP A 1190 -2.71 -57.04 -50.66
CA ASP A 1190 -4.10 -57.15 -50.19
C ASP A 1190 -4.26 -56.81 -48.68
N ASP A 1191 -5.52 -56.68 -48.22
CA ASP A 1191 -5.92 -56.37 -46.83
C ASP A 1191 -5.85 -57.59 -45.87
N GLU A 1192 -5.68 -57.34 -44.55
CA GLU A 1192 -6.68 -57.73 -43.52
C GLU A 1192 -6.26 -57.36 -42.08
N THR A 1193 -7.26 -56.99 -41.27
CA THR A 1193 -7.18 -56.94 -39.79
C THR A 1193 -8.28 -57.85 -39.23
N PRO A 1194 -8.18 -58.41 -38.00
CA PRO A 1194 -8.70 -57.64 -36.85
C PRO A 1194 -8.15 -58.01 -35.45
N SER A 1195 -8.71 -57.29 -34.47
CA SER A 1195 -8.96 -57.69 -33.06
C SER A 1195 -7.97 -57.31 -31.95
N SER A 1196 -8.59 -56.85 -30.86
CA SER A 1196 -8.06 -56.58 -29.52
C SER A 1196 -8.90 -57.44 -28.52
N PRO A 1197 -8.73 -57.43 -27.17
CA PRO A 1197 -7.93 -56.52 -26.32
C PRO A 1197 -7.19 -57.19 -25.12
N VAL A 1198 -6.72 -56.36 -24.17
CA VAL A 1198 -6.57 -56.57 -22.70
C VAL A 1198 -5.14 -56.57 -22.09
N GLN A 1199 -4.90 -55.54 -21.25
CA GLN A 1199 -4.02 -55.40 -20.07
C GLN A 1199 -2.47 -55.39 -20.14
N THR A 1200 -1.93 -54.17 -20.25
CA THR A 1200 -1.05 -53.51 -19.24
C THR A 1200 0.00 -54.32 -18.46
N SER A 1201 1.29 -54.10 -18.71
CA SER A 1201 2.12 -53.08 -18.01
C SER A 1201 3.64 -53.24 -18.27
N SER A 1202 4.31 -52.15 -18.62
CA SER A 1202 5.78 -52.03 -18.72
C SER A 1202 6.36 -51.48 -17.40
N SER A 1203 7.46 -51.95 -16.82
CA SER A 1203 8.85 -52.07 -17.34
C SER A 1203 9.51 -50.73 -17.68
N PRO A 1204 10.84 -50.57 -17.53
CA PRO A 1204 11.71 -51.07 -16.44
C PRO A 1204 12.74 -50.01 -15.97
N VAL A 1205 13.79 -50.44 -15.24
CA VAL A 1205 14.87 -49.60 -14.67
C VAL A 1205 16.22 -49.84 -15.44
N PRO A 1206 17.47 -49.63 -14.93
CA PRO A 1206 18.57 -48.90 -15.61
C PRO A 1206 19.74 -49.88 -15.97
N PRO A 1207 21.07 -49.64 -15.75
CA PRO A 1207 21.92 -48.43 -15.64
C PRO A 1207 23.24 -48.51 -16.48
N LEU A 1208 24.14 -47.52 -16.29
CA LEU A 1208 25.64 -47.54 -16.27
C LEU A 1208 26.14 -46.13 -16.64
N GLY A 1209 27.22 -45.54 -16.08
CA GLY A 1209 28.09 -45.89 -14.95
C GLY A 1209 29.28 -44.91 -14.84
N ASP A 1210 29.80 -44.71 -13.61
CA ASP A 1210 31.16 -44.30 -13.19
C ASP A 1210 31.91 -43.05 -13.74
N SER A 1211 33.00 -42.73 -13.00
CA SER A 1211 34.02 -41.66 -13.14
C SER A 1211 33.52 -40.20 -12.97
N ALA A 1212 33.95 -39.38 -12.01
CA ALA A 1212 35.22 -39.21 -11.28
C ALA A 1212 36.32 -38.46 -12.06
N GLU A 1213 36.27 -37.12 -11.98
CA GLU A 1213 37.38 -36.21 -11.63
C GLU A 1213 36.79 -34.88 -11.09
#